data_AF-A0AAW1ELL2-F1
#
_entry.id   AF-A0AAW1ELL2-F1
#
_cell.length_a   1.000
_cell.length_b   1.000
_cell.length_c   1.000
_cell.angle_alpha   90.00
_cell.angle_beta   90.00
_cell.angle_gamma   90.00
#
_symmetry.space_group_name_H-M   'P 1'
#
loop_
_entity.id
_entity.type
_entity.pdbx_description
1 polymer ?
#
loop_
_entity_poly.entity_id
_entity_poly.type
_entity_poly.pdbx_seq_one_letter_code
_entity_poly.pdbx_strand_id
1 'polypeptide(L)'
;MALSFEGRVVLVTGSGGGLGREYALAFAERGASVVVNDLGADIKGGGKSSAAADKVVEEIRAKGGKAVANYDSVEDGEKVIQTALDAFGRIDVVVNNAGILRDRSFARTSDLDWDLIQRVHLRGSFLVTRAAWNHMKKQKFGRIIMTASAAGIYGSFGQANYSAAKLGLLGLSNTLAIEGGNYNIHCNTIAPVAGSRLTETVMTPELVASLKAEYVAPVVLWLCHEQCQESGSLFEAGAGWIGKLRWERTQGAIVRQKNQHMTPEAVRDQWDKICDFSDATKPSSTQESVQYMMTVLSGLESDGEVGANATAAAAAAASASGLNPAEAVGQKLPPTTFVFTPTQCILYALGVGMSTKDPDHLRFLYEGHEDFSCLPTFGVIASQAAMMSGGLSSVPGLDIDLTQVLHGEQYLELYKPLPTSGALTSQSTIADVLDKGSGAVILLDVNTYSGDELICFNQFSVFVVGAGGFGGRRNSEKAKAALPPPKRAPDVVVIDSTTRDQAALYRLSGDWNPLHIDPSFAAMGGFKAPILHGLCSFGFAARHVLKQFADNDPSRFKAIKVRFAKPVMPGESLQTEMWKEGNRIHLQCKVKETGSVVLAGAYVDLHGAEASPGNLTPPGALQSELVFAEIGRRIEDSGSELVKKVNAVVAWEITKDNRTAAEWTIDLKTGSGSLHKGPPSGKADVTITLSDEDFMEVVQGRLNLQKAFFAGKLNIRGNIMLTEKLKVILKDHAKL
;
A
#
# COMPACT_ATOMS: atom_id res chain seq x y z
N MET A 1 22.86 2.73 10.62
CA MET A 1 23.39 2.46 11.98
C MET A 1 23.36 0.96 12.21
N ALA A 2 24.28 0.41 13.01
CA ALA A 2 24.27 -1.01 13.35
C ALA A 2 23.12 -1.33 14.33
N LEU A 3 22.53 -2.53 14.23
CA LEU A 3 21.50 -3.01 15.16
C LEU A 3 22.10 -3.22 16.56
N SER A 4 21.51 -2.59 17.58
CA SER A 4 21.96 -2.60 18.98
C SER A 4 20.87 -3.12 19.90
N PHE A 5 21.26 -3.76 21.00
CA PHE A 5 20.40 -4.29 22.06
C PHE A 5 20.73 -3.67 23.42
N GLU A 6 21.39 -2.52 23.42
CA GLU A 6 21.69 -1.79 24.64
C GLU A 6 20.42 -1.52 25.47
N GLY A 7 20.48 -1.82 26.77
CA GLY A 7 19.35 -1.69 27.69
C GLY A 7 18.27 -2.79 27.57
N ARG A 8 18.45 -3.78 26.68
CA ARG A 8 17.56 -4.94 26.56
C ARG A 8 18.06 -6.14 27.37
N VAL A 9 17.14 -6.83 28.03
CA VAL A 9 17.41 -8.09 28.73
C VAL A 9 16.92 -9.27 27.89
N VAL A 10 17.85 -10.17 27.56
CA VAL A 10 17.62 -11.30 26.67
C VAL A 10 17.82 -12.61 27.42
N LEU A 11 16.79 -13.45 27.48
CA LEU A 11 16.90 -14.83 27.94
C LEU A 11 17.05 -15.77 26.73
N VAL A 12 18.03 -16.67 26.79
CA VAL A 12 18.15 -17.78 25.82
C VAL A 12 18.17 -19.11 26.57
N THR A 13 17.17 -19.97 26.33
CA THR A 13 17.11 -21.30 26.95
C THR A 13 17.94 -22.32 26.18
N GLY A 14 18.59 -23.25 26.89
CA GLY A 14 19.53 -24.21 26.29
C GLY A 14 20.72 -23.54 25.62
N SER A 15 21.30 -22.52 26.26
CA SER A 15 22.37 -21.68 25.71
C SER A 15 23.79 -22.07 26.16
N GLY A 16 23.97 -23.26 26.76
CA GLY A 16 25.28 -23.80 27.11
C GLY A 16 26.09 -24.34 25.92
N GLY A 17 25.48 -24.47 24.74
CA GLY A 17 26.13 -24.92 23.51
C GLY A 17 25.28 -24.73 22.25
N GLY A 18 25.86 -25.06 21.09
CA GLY A 18 25.17 -25.02 19.79
C GLY A 18 24.54 -23.66 19.45
N LEU A 19 23.34 -23.69 18.87
CA LEU A 19 22.58 -22.50 18.48
C LEU A 19 22.36 -21.52 19.63
N GLY A 20 21.95 -22.02 20.80
CA GLY A 20 21.67 -21.17 21.96
C GLY A 20 22.89 -20.40 22.45
N ARG A 21 24.08 -21.02 22.43
CA ARG A 21 25.34 -20.34 22.76
C ARG A 21 25.62 -19.20 21.77
N GLU A 22 25.48 -19.45 20.46
CA GLU A 22 25.72 -18.42 19.45
C GLU A 22 24.74 -17.25 19.56
N TYR A 23 23.46 -17.52 19.86
CA TYR A 23 22.50 -16.45 20.11
C TYR A 23 22.93 -15.61 21.32
N ALA A 24 23.29 -16.24 22.44
CA ALA A 24 23.71 -15.55 23.65
C ALA A 24 24.94 -14.65 23.42
N LEU A 25 25.95 -15.16 22.71
CA LEU A 25 27.15 -14.39 22.34
C LEU A 25 26.81 -13.22 21.42
N ALA A 26 26.01 -13.45 20.38
CA ALA A 26 25.66 -12.44 19.40
C ALA A 26 24.80 -11.29 19.98
N PHE A 27 23.87 -11.60 20.90
CA PHE A 27 23.13 -10.58 21.64
C PHE A 27 24.03 -9.77 22.57
N ALA A 28 24.92 -10.43 23.31
CA ALA A 28 25.82 -9.77 24.25
C ALA A 28 26.82 -8.85 23.54
N GLU A 29 27.37 -9.28 22.40
CA GLU A 29 28.27 -8.46 21.55
C GLU A 29 27.60 -7.15 21.10
N ARG A 30 26.26 -7.12 21.03
CA ARG A 30 25.46 -5.95 20.64
C ARG A 30 24.85 -5.22 21.84
N GLY A 31 25.37 -5.43 23.05
CA GLY A 31 25.03 -4.63 24.23
C GLY A 31 23.88 -5.17 25.08
N ALA A 32 23.31 -6.35 24.76
CA ALA A 32 22.27 -6.96 25.59
C ALA A 32 22.83 -7.42 26.95
N SER A 33 21.99 -7.39 27.98
CA SER A 33 22.22 -8.14 29.21
C SER A 33 21.58 -9.53 29.09
N VAL A 34 22.39 -10.58 29.15
CA VAL A 34 21.96 -11.93 28.74
C VAL A 34 21.79 -12.87 29.94
N VAL A 35 20.66 -13.56 30.01
CA VAL A 35 20.47 -14.71 30.89
C VAL A 35 20.76 -15.98 30.09
N VAL A 36 21.83 -16.67 30.47
CA VAL A 36 22.27 -17.93 29.87
C VAL A 36 21.66 -19.07 30.68
N ASN A 37 20.51 -19.59 30.22
CA ASN A 37 19.87 -20.75 30.82
C ASN A 37 20.38 -22.05 30.18
N ASP A 38 20.90 -22.98 30.98
CA ASP A 38 21.18 -24.34 30.54
C ASP A 38 21.11 -25.31 31.74
N LEU A 39 20.41 -26.45 31.56
CA LEU A 39 20.32 -27.49 32.58
C LEU A 39 21.64 -28.28 32.70
N GLY A 40 22.48 -28.28 31.66
CA GLY A 40 23.68 -29.11 31.55
C GLY A 40 23.36 -30.59 31.39
N ALA A 41 22.16 -30.92 30.91
CA ALA A 41 21.76 -32.28 30.59
C ALA A 41 22.37 -32.75 29.26
N ASP A 42 22.49 -34.06 29.08
CA ASP A 42 22.88 -34.65 27.80
C ASP A 42 21.77 -34.53 26.74
N ILE A 43 22.10 -34.87 25.49
CA ILE A 43 21.16 -34.78 24.36
C ILE A 43 19.92 -35.69 24.50
N LYS A 44 19.95 -36.66 25.43
CA LYS A 44 18.84 -37.58 25.72
C LYS A 44 18.05 -37.13 26.97
N GLY A 45 18.39 -35.99 27.57
CA GLY A 45 17.73 -35.45 28.76
C GLY A 45 18.17 -36.08 30.09
N GLY A 46 19.37 -36.66 30.15
CA GLY A 46 19.96 -37.19 31.38
C GLY A 46 20.99 -36.25 32.01
N GLY A 47 21.05 -36.21 33.35
CA GLY A 47 22.05 -35.43 34.11
C GLY A 47 21.71 -33.96 34.31
N LYS A 48 22.51 -33.28 35.15
CA LYS A 48 22.45 -31.83 35.41
C LYS A 48 23.85 -31.31 35.71
N SER A 49 24.24 -30.17 35.15
CA SER A 49 25.56 -29.54 35.38
C SER A 49 25.48 -28.03 35.23
N SER A 50 26.10 -27.28 36.14
CA SER A 50 26.19 -25.81 36.01
C SER A 50 27.20 -25.37 34.97
N ALA A 51 28.22 -26.21 34.70
CA ALA A 51 29.41 -25.83 33.94
C ALA A 51 29.12 -25.37 32.50
N ALA A 52 28.04 -25.86 31.89
CA ALA A 52 27.67 -25.48 30.52
C ALA A 52 27.25 -24.01 30.43
N ALA A 53 26.37 -23.55 31.32
CA ALA A 53 25.94 -22.15 31.38
C ALA A 53 27.09 -21.24 31.88
N ASP A 54 27.82 -21.68 32.91
CA ASP A 54 28.92 -20.91 33.51
C ASP A 54 30.00 -20.56 32.46
N LYS A 55 30.40 -21.53 31.64
CA LYS A 55 31.39 -21.33 30.59
C LYS A 55 30.98 -20.26 29.56
N VAL A 56 29.70 -20.23 29.16
CA VAL A 56 29.22 -19.24 28.18
C VAL A 56 29.10 -17.86 28.83
N VAL A 57 28.71 -17.77 30.10
CA VAL A 57 28.74 -16.52 30.86
C VAL A 57 30.15 -15.96 30.99
N GLU A 58 31.14 -16.80 31.30
CA GLU A 58 32.55 -16.42 31.35
C GLU A 58 33.04 -15.90 30.00
N GLU A 59 32.67 -16.57 28.91
CA GLU A 59 33.02 -16.12 27.56
C GLU A 59 32.40 -14.77 27.21
N ILE A 60 31.12 -14.56 27.54
CA ILE A 60 30.45 -13.27 27.33
C ILE A 60 31.16 -12.17 28.12
N ARG A 61 31.48 -12.42 29.40
CA ARG A 61 32.17 -11.45 30.27
C ARG A 61 33.58 -11.15 29.77
N ALA A 62 34.31 -12.17 29.29
CA ALA A 62 35.64 -11.99 28.72
C ALA A 62 35.63 -11.10 27.45
N LYS A 63 34.51 -11.08 26.70
CA LYS A 63 34.27 -10.19 25.56
C LYS A 63 33.68 -8.83 25.96
N GLY A 64 33.58 -8.52 27.26
CA GLY A 64 33.06 -7.25 27.78
C GLY A 64 31.53 -7.15 27.87
N GLY A 65 30.81 -8.24 27.61
CA GLY A 65 29.35 -8.30 27.72
C GLY A 65 28.85 -8.53 29.14
N LYS A 66 27.53 -8.40 29.33
CA LYS A 66 26.84 -8.63 30.61
C LYS A 66 26.04 -9.93 30.55
N ALA A 67 26.33 -10.87 31.43
CA ALA A 67 25.56 -12.11 31.52
C ALA A 67 25.50 -12.70 32.94
N VAL A 68 24.42 -13.46 33.20
CA VAL A 68 24.21 -14.29 34.40
C VAL A 68 23.73 -15.68 33.97
N ALA A 69 24.13 -16.71 34.71
CA ALA A 69 23.72 -18.08 34.45
C ALA A 69 22.39 -18.41 35.16
N ASN A 70 21.60 -19.28 34.54
CA ASN A 70 20.49 -19.98 35.19
C ASN A 70 20.61 -21.49 34.93
N TYR A 71 20.35 -22.30 35.96
CA TYR A 71 20.57 -23.76 35.93
C TYR A 71 19.26 -24.57 36.06
N ASP A 72 18.12 -23.90 35.96
CA ASP A 72 16.82 -24.53 36.11
C ASP A 72 16.37 -25.20 34.80
N SER A 73 15.54 -26.25 34.94
CA SER A 73 14.84 -26.79 33.77
C SER A 73 13.87 -25.74 33.24
N VAL A 74 13.63 -25.72 31.94
CA VAL A 74 12.55 -24.93 31.33
C VAL A 74 11.15 -25.34 31.84
N GLU A 75 11.05 -26.52 32.47
CA GLU A 75 9.86 -26.95 33.19
C GLU A 75 9.57 -26.12 34.45
N ASP A 76 10.57 -25.41 34.97
CA ASP A 76 10.48 -24.43 36.06
C ASP A 76 10.55 -23.00 35.52
N GLY A 77 9.80 -22.70 34.45
CA GLY A 77 9.92 -21.44 33.70
C GLY A 77 9.83 -20.15 34.54
N GLU A 78 9.14 -20.18 35.67
CA GLU A 78 9.09 -19.05 36.62
C GLU A 78 10.47 -18.73 37.20
N LYS A 79 11.24 -19.74 37.62
CA LYS A 79 12.60 -19.54 38.17
C LYS A 79 13.56 -19.02 37.10
N VAL A 80 13.40 -19.50 35.87
CA VAL A 80 14.18 -19.05 34.72
C VAL A 80 13.97 -17.55 34.48
N ILE A 81 12.71 -17.08 34.46
CA ILE A 81 12.39 -15.65 34.31
C ILE A 81 12.80 -14.85 35.54
N GLN A 82 12.62 -15.39 36.75
CA GLN A 82 13.00 -14.72 37.99
C GLN A 82 14.48 -14.34 38.01
N THR A 83 15.36 -15.17 37.42
CA THR A 83 16.79 -14.83 37.29
C THR A 83 17.03 -13.55 36.47
N ALA A 84 16.24 -13.31 35.42
CA ALA A 84 16.32 -12.08 34.64
C ALA A 84 15.86 -10.86 35.45
N LEU A 85 14.78 -11.04 36.20
CA LEU A 85 14.21 -9.98 37.06
C LEU A 85 15.16 -9.62 38.21
N ASP A 86 15.75 -10.61 38.87
CA ASP A 86 16.67 -10.39 40.00
C ASP A 86 17.98 -9.74 39.54
N ALA A 87 18.54 -10.19 38.42
CA ALA A 87 19.83 -9.70 37.94
C ALA A 87 19.73 -8.34 37.21
N PHE A 88 18.65 -8.12 36.44
CA PHE A 88 18.56 -7.01 35.51
C PHE A 88 17.24 -6.21 35.60
N GLY A 89 16.30 -6.61 36.46
CA GLY A 89 15.07 -5.86 36.76
C GLY A 89 13.96 -5.96 35.70
N ARG A 90 14.20 -6.65 34.58
CA ARG A 90 13.23 -6.75 33.47
C ARG A 90 13.52 -7.96 32.57
N ILE A 91 12.61 -8.21 31.63
CA ILE A 91 12.77 -9.17 30.53
C ILE A 91 12.16 -8.58 29.26
N ASP A 92 12.93 -8.55 28.17
CA ASP A 92 12.54 -7.95 26.88
C ASP A 92 12.45 -8.99 25.76
N VAL A 93 13.37 -9.95 25.75
CA VAL A 93 13.48 -10.97 24.70
C VAL A 93 13.56 -12.36 25.33
N VAL A 94 12.75 -13.30 24.83
CA VAL A 94 12.79 -14.72 25.20
C VAL A 94 13.02 -15.56 23.96
N VAL A 95 14.16 -16.26 23.91
CA VAL A 95 14.48 -17.23 22.86
C VAL A 95 14.31 -18.64 23.42
N ASN A 96 13.20 -19.29 23.10
CA ASN A 96 12.92 -20.67 23.49
C ASN A 96 13.66 -21.63 22.57
N ASN A 97 14.86 -22.07 22.99
CA ASN A 97 15.77 -22.91 22.19
C ASN A 97 16.08 -24.27 22.85
N ALA A 98 15.89 -24.42 24.16
CA ALA A 98 16.15 -25.68 24.87
C ALA A 98 15.48 -26.89 24.20
N GLY A 99 16.21 -28.00 24.13
CA GLY A 99 15.74 -29.19 23.44
C GLY A 99 16.61 -30.43 23.63
N ILE A 100 16.00 -31.59 23.40
CA ILE A 100 16.60 -32.92 23.53
C ILE A 100 16.06 -33.83 22.41
N LEU A 101 16.66 -35.01 22.21
CA LEU A 101 16.21 -36.01 21.23
C LEU A 101 15.96 -37.37 21.88
N ARG A 102 14.89 -38.03 21.42
CA ARG A 102 14.48 -39.39 21.81
C ARG A 102 13.91 -40.11 20.59
N ASP A 103 14.75 -40.23 19.56
CA ASP A 103 14.34 -40.78 18.28
C ASP A 103 14.05 -42.28 18.39
N ARG A 104 12.82 -42.67 18.02
CA ARG A 104 12.31 -44.04 18.03
C ARG A 104 11.32 -44.19 16.88
N SER A 105 11.32 -45.35 16.22
CA SER A 105 10.20 -45.68 15.35
C SER A 105 8.89 -45.60 16.14
N PHE A 106 7.79 -45.23 15.47
CA PHE A 106 6.53 -44.90 16.15
C PHE A 106 6.11 -45.96 17.19
N ALA A 107 6.08 -47.24 16.79
CA ALA A 107 5.72 -48.36 17.66
C ALA A 107 6.71 -48.65 18.82
N ARG A 108 7.92 -48.08 18.80
CA ARG A 108 8.94 -48.23 19.84
C ARG A 108 9.11 -46.98 20.70
N THR A 109 8.28 -45.97 20.48
CA THR A 109 8.28 -44.76 21.32
C THR A 109 7.65 -45.13 22.65
N SER A 110 8.42 -45.08 23.75
CA SER A 110 7.86 -45.28 25.09
C SER A 110 7.14 -44.02 25.57
N ASP A 111 6.24 -44.16 26.54
CA ASP A 111 5.56 -43.02 27.18
C ASP A 111 6.57 -41.99 27.71
N LEU A 112 7.69 -42.45 28.29
CA LEU A 112 8.75 -41.58 28.76
C LEU A 112 9.44 -40.83 27.60
N ASP A 113 9.71 -41.49 26.48
CA ASP A 113 10.30 -40.85 25.30
C ASP A 113 9.34 -39.81 24.69
N TRP A 114 8.03 -40.04 24.75
CA TRP A 114 7.04 -39.06 24.34
C TRP A 114 6.98 -37.88 25.31
N ASP A 115 6.73 -38.16 26.58
CA ASP A 115 6.49 -37.15 27.59
C ASP A 115 7.69 -36.22 27.78
N LEU A 116 8.91 -36.77 27.80
CA LEU A 116 10.10 -35.96 28.01
C LEU A 116 10.30 -34.94 26.88
N ILE A 117 10.03 -35.35 25.64
CA ILE A 117 10.07 -34.45 24.47
C ILE A 117 9.00 -33.35 24.61
N GLN A 118 7.76 -33.70 24.95
CA GLN A 118 6.69 -32.71 25.11
C GLN A 118 6.96 -31.74 26.27
N ARG A 119 7.47 -32.26 27.40
CA ARG A 119 7.75 -31.48 28.61
C ARG A 119 8.85 -30.46 28.38
N VAL A 120 9.95 -30.84 27.73
CA VAL A 120 11.08 -29.92 27.50
C VAL A 120 10.76 -28.93 26.38
N HIS A 121 10.28 -29.40 25.23
CA HIS A 121 10.10 -28.53 24.07
C HIS A 121 8.86 -27.65 24.17
N LEU A 122 7.68 -28.26 24.18
CA LEU A 122 6.41 -27.52 24.07
C LEU A 122 6.00 -26.92 25.42
N ARG A 123 5.90 -27.75 26.45
CA ARG A 123 5.49 -27.31 27.79
C ARG A 123 6.52 -26.36 28.39
N GLY A 124 7.81 -26.63 28.26
CA GLY A 124 8.88 -25.75 28.73
C GLY A 124 8.80 -24.36 28.11
N SER A 125 8.69 -24.27 26.78
CA SER A 125 8.53 -22.99 26.08
C SER A 125 7.27 -22.25 26.50
N PHE A 126 6.15 -22.96 26.69
CA PHE A 126 4.93 -22.38 27.25
C PHE A 126 5.16 -21.78 28.65
N LEU A 127 5.81 -22.51 29.56
CA LEU A 127 6.01 -22.07 30.94
C LEU A 127 6.93 -20.86 31.04
N VAL A 128 8.06 -20.87 30.32
CA VAL A 128 9.00 -19.75 30.27
C VAL A 128 8.33 -18.51 29.67
N THR A 129 7.63 -18.67 28.55
CA THR A 129 6.96 -17.54 27.88
C THR A 129 5.81 -16.99 28.72
N ARG A 130 5.03 -17.86 29.36
CA ARG A 130 3.94 -17.47 30.28
C ARG A 130 4.47 -16.65 31.46
N ALA A 131 5.59 -17.07 32.05
CA ALA A 131 6.21 -16.34 33.15
C ALA A 131 6.69 -14.93 32.70
N ALA A 132 7.21 -14.77 31.48
CA ALA A 132 7.63 -13.47 30.95
C ALA A 132 6.46 -12.55 30.54
N TRP A 133 5.32 -13.12 30.19
CA TRP A 133 4.24 -12.45 29.44
C TRP A 133 3.73 -11.15 30.08
N ASN A 134 3.38 -11.20 31.36
CA ASN A 134 2.82 -10.04 32.05
C ASN A 134 3.85 -8.92 32.24
N HIS A 135 5.14 -9.25 32.35
CA HIS A 135 6.21 -8.26 32.38
C HIS A 135 6.31 -7.55 31.03
N MET A 136 6.32 -8.30 29.91
CA MET A 136 6.36 -7.71 28.56
C MET A 136 5.13 -6.84 28.28
N LYS A 137 3.93 -7.31 28.67
CA LYS A 137 2.68 -6.53 28.52
C LYS A 137 2.73 -5.21 29.27
N LYS A 138 3.21 -5.21 30.52
CA LYS A 138 3.37 -3.99 31.32
C LYS A 138 4.37 -3.02 30.71
N GLN A 139 5.44 -3.54 30.11
CA GLN A 139 6.49 -2.75 29.44
C GLN A 139 6.09 -2.24 28.05
N LYS A 140 5.03 -2.79 27.44
CA LYS A 140 4.64 -2.58 26.04
C LYS A 140 5.78 -2.88 25.06
N PHE A 141 6.55 -3.91 25.38
CA PHE A 141 7.62 -4.43 24.53
C PHE A 141 7.88 -5.90 24.86
N GLY A 142 7.94 -6.73 23.83
CA GLY A 142 8.39 -8.11 23.95
C GLY A 142 8.77 -8.70 22.60
N ARG A 143 9.79 -9.55 22.58
CA ARG A 143 10.15 -10.35 21.41
C ARG A 143 10.36 -11.80 21.83
N ILE A 144 9.65 -12.70 21.17
CA ILE A 144 9.63 -14.12 21.52
C ILE A 144 9.99 -14.93 20.28
N ILE A 145 10.90 -15.88 20.45
CA ILE A 145 11.27 -16.84 19.42
C ILE A 145 10.91 -18.24 19.89
N MET A 146 10.19 -18.96 19.03
CA MET A 146 9.94 -20.39 19.15
C MET A 146 10.84 -21.16 18.19
N THR A 147 11.51 -22.20 18.67
CA THR A 147 12.39 -23.03 17.85
C THR A 147 11.68 -24.30 17.40
N ALA A 148 11.05 -24.26 16.22
CA ALA A 148 10.49 -25.41 15.52
C ALA A 148 11.61 -26.24 14.83
N SER A 149 11.29 -26.98 13.77
CA SER A 149 12.25 -27.72 12.94
C SER A 149 11.62 -28.14 11.62
N ALA A 150 12.45 -28.41 10.61
CA ALA A 150 12.01 -29.06 9.37
C ALA A 150 11.31 -30.41 9.63
N ALA A 151 11.78 -31.19 10.63
CA ALA A 151 11.13 -32.42 11.04
C ALA A 151 9.70 -32.20 11.58
N GLY A 152 9.42 -31.06 12.22
CA GLY A 152 8.07 -30.67 12.62
C GLY A 152 7.20 -30.27 11.42
N ILE A 153 7.76 -29.52 10.47
CA ILE A 153 7.03 -28.98 9.31
C ILE A 153 6.70 -30.10 8.30
N TYR A 154 7.68 -30.95 7.98
CA TYR A 154 7.60 -31.92 6.89
C TYR A 154 7.47 -33.37 7.36
N GLY A 155 7.64 -33.62 8.66
CA GLY A 155 7.81 -34.97 9.19
C GLY A 155 9.24 -35.51 9.02
N SER A 156 9.61 -36.47 9.86
CA SER A 156 10.89 -37.18 9.79
C SER A 156 10.75 -38.57 10.39
N PHE A 157 11.38 -39.58 9.76
CA PHE A 157 11.27 -40.96 10.21
C PHE A 157 11.85 -41.14 11.61
N GLY A 158 11.09 -41.78 12.50
CA GLY A 158 11.52 -42.06 13.87
C GLY A 158 11.46 -40.86 14.83
N GLN A 159 10.78 -39.78 14.44
CA GLN A 159 10.74 -38.54 15.23
C GLN A 159 9.31 -38.06 15.54
N ALA A 160 8.32 -38.96 15.63
CA ALA A 160 6.92 -38.57 15.83
C ALA A 160 6.68 -37.69 17.08
N ASN A 161 7.31 -38.02 18.21
CA ASN A 161 7.31 -37.22 19.43
C ASN A 161 7.88 -35.82 19.21
N TYR A 162 9.05 -35.74 18.57
CA TYR A 162 9.77 -34.50 18.30
C TYR A 162 9.03 -33.62 17.29
N SER A 163 8.59 -34.18 16.16
CA SER A 163 7.80 -33.48 15.15
C SER A 163 6.52 -32.88 15.74
N ALA A 164 5.79 -33.66 16.56
CA ALA A 164 4.59 -33.18 17.24
C ALA A 164 4.89 -32.00 18.17
N ALA A 165 5.94 -32.08 18.99
CA ALA A 165 6.33 -30.98 19.87
C ALA A 165 6.75 -29.73 19.08
N LYS A 166 7.53 -29.90 18.01
CA LYS A 166 8.08 -28.80 17.20
C LYS A 166 7.02 -28.07 16.38
N LEU A 167 6.03 -28.77 15.83
CA LEU A 167 4.90 -28.13 15.16
C LEU A 167 3.88 -27.56 16.17
N GLY A 168 3.77 -28.17 17.35
CA GLY A 168 3.01 -27.59 18.48
C GLY A 168 3.53 -26.22 18.91
N LEU A 169 4.85 -25.98 18.83
CA LEU A 169 5.44 -24.67 19.09
C LEU A 169 5.01 -23.61 18.08
N LEU A 170 4.85 -23.98 16.80
CA LEU A 170 4.30 -23.08 15.78
C LEU A 170 2.84 -22.72 16.12
N GLY A 171 2.02 -23.70 16.51
CA GLY A 171 0.65 -23.46 16.96
C GLY A 171 0.58 -22.52 18.17
N LEU A 172 1.46 -22.70 19.16
CA LEU A 172 1.58 -21.79 20.30
C LEU A 172 1.98 -20.36 19.85
N SER A 173 2.98 -20.25 18.97
CA SER A 173 3.46 -18.97 18.44
C SER A 173 2.35 -18.19 17.72
N ASN A 174 1.54 -18.86 16.91
CA ASN A 174 0.43 -18.24 16.17
C ASN A 174 -0.54 -17.50 17.10
N THR A 175 -0.95 -18.14 18.20
CA THR A 175 -1.86 -17.51 19.18
C THR A 175 -1.18 -16.37 19.94
N LEU A 176 0.08 -16.56 20.37
CA LEU A 176 0.82 -15.52 21.10
C LEU A 176 1.06 -14.27 20.25
N ALA A 177 1.29 -14.42 18.95
CA ALA A 177 1.42 -13.28 18.03
C ALA A 177 0.14 -12.43 17.99
N ILE A 178 -1.03 -13.06 18.04
CA ILE A 178 -2.33 -12.38 18.05
C ILE A 178 -2.57 -11.69 19.40
N GLU A 179 -2.40 -12.41 20.52
CA GLU A 179 -2.62 -11.86 21.86
C GLU A 179 -1.63 -10.73 22.22
N GLY A 180 -0.42 -10.79 21.67
CA GLY A 180 0.67 -9.85 21.93
C GLY A 180 0.64 -8.56 21.09
N GLY A 181 -0.05 -8.56 19.94
CA GLY A 181 0.00 -7.48 18.95
C GLY A 181 -0.30 -6.09 19.52
N ASN A 182 -1.36 -5.98 20.34
CA ASN A 182 -1.77 -4.72 20.97
C ASN A 182 -0.77 -4.18 22.03
N TYR A 183 0.22 -4.98 22.41
CA TYR A 183 1.20 -4.65 23.44
C TYR A 183 2.63 -4.56 22.87
N ASN A 184 2.80 -4.54 21.54
CA ASN A 184 4.12 -4.60 20.88
C ASN A 184 4.94 -5.81 21.37
N ILE A 185 4.27 -6.95 21.51
CA ILE A 185 4.87 -8.24 21.79
C ILE A 185 4.79 -9.07 20.52
N HIS A 186 5.94 -9.33 19.90
CA HIS A 186 6.01 -10.14 18.68
C HIS A 186 6.47 -11.55 19.01
N CYS A 187 5.84 -12.54 18.39
CA CYS A 187 6.22 -13.94 18.53
C CYS A 187 6.46 -14.52 17.14
N ASN A 188 7.67 -14.98 16.86
CA ASN A 188 8.03 -15.60 15.58
C ASN A 188 8.61 -16.99 15.82
N THR A 189 8.60 -17.80 14.77
CA THR A 189 9.07 -19.18 14.80
C THR A 189 10.21 -19.36 13.81
N ILE A 190 11.27 -20.05 14.24
CA ILE A 190 12.36 -20.48 13.36
C ILE A 190 12.43 -22.00 13.26
N ALA A 191 12.81 -22.51 12.11
CA ALA A 191 13.16 -23.89 11.83
C ALA A 191 14.63 -23.92 11.37
N PRO A 192 15.57 -23.99 12.32
CA PRO A 192 16.99 -23.86 12.01
C PRO A 192 17.58 -25.14 11.41
N VAL A 193 18.57 -24.95 10.55
CA VAL A 193 19.43 -26.01 10.00
C VAL A 193 20.88 -25.67 10.36
N ALA A 194 21.40 -26.33 11.41
CA ALA A 194 22.76 -26.13 11.89
C ALA A 194 23.38 -27.44 12.38
N GLY A 195 24.69 -27.59 12.16
CA GLY A 195 25.55 -28.61 12.72
C GLY A 195 25.62 -28.46 14.24
N SER A 196 25.22 -29.52 14.95
CA SER A 196 25.32 -29.60 16.40
C SER A 196 25.43 -31.05 16.84
N ARG A 197 25.65 -31.27 18.13
CA ARG A 197 25.60 -32.61 18.74
C ARG A 197 24.27 -33.35 18.47
N LEU A 198 23.20 -32.62 18.16
CA LEU A 198 21.89 -33.20 17.82
C LEU A 198 21.79 -33.66 16.35
N THR A 199 22.60 -33.12 15.45
CA THR A 199 22.53 -33.42 14.00
C THR A 199 23.68 -34.29 13.49
N GLU A 200 24.70 -34.53 14.33
CA GLU A 200 25.82 -35.45 14.04
C GLU A 200 25.38 -36.88 13.69
N THR A 201 24.21 -37.31 14.17
CA THR A 201 23.66 -38.65 13.89
C THR A 201 23.07 -38.79 12.49
N VAL A 202 22.79 -37.68 11.81
CA VAL A 202 22.06 -37.65 10.53
C VAL A 202 22.79 -36.89 9.41
N MET A 203 23.96 -36.29 9.69
CA MET A 203 24.75 -35.51 8.73
C MET A 203 26.19 -36.04 8.65
N THR A 204 26.85 -35.84 7.51
CA THR A 204 28.29 -36.11 7.39
C THR A 204 29.10 -35.09 8.19
N PRO A 205 30.30 -35.43 8.69
CA PRO A 205 31.15 -34.50 9.43
C PRO A 205 31.45 -33.19 8.68
N GLU A 206 31.64 -33.28 7.36
CA GLU A 206 31.88 -32.13 6.47
C GLU A 206 30.67 -31.18 6.43
N LEU A 207 29.46 -31.73 6.39
CA LEU A 207 28.23 -30.95 6.38
C LEU A 207 27.97 -30.31 7.76
N VAL A 208 28.22 -31.03 8.85
CA VAL A 208 28.16 -30.50 10.23
C VAL A 208 29.11 -29.30 10.38
N ALA A 209 30.34 -29.41 9.88
CA ALA A 209 31.33 -28.33 9.95
C ALA A 209 30.94 -27.10 9.11
N SER A 210 30.18 -27.30 8.03
CA SER A 210 29.76 -26.24 7.11
C SER A 210 28.48 -25.53 7.57
N LEU A 211 27.60 -26.21 8.30
CA LEU A 211 26.34 -25.68 8.80
C LEU A 211 26.50 -24.98 10.16
N LYS A 212 27.32 -23.93 10.19
CA LYS A 212 27.62 -23.18 11.41
C LYS A 212 26.38 -22.53 12.04
N ALA A 213 26.26 -22.62 13.36
CA ALA A 213 25.17 -22.02 14.14
C ALA A 213 25.13 -20.48 13.99
N GLU A 214 26.29 -19.88 13.74
CA GLU A 214 26.53 -18.47 13.46
C GLU A 214 25.76 -17.98 12.23
N TYR A 215 25.36 -18.87 11.32
CA TYR A 215 24.55 -18.51 10.16
C TYR A 215 23.05 -18.37 10.45
N VAL A 216 22.60 -18.83 11.63
CA VAL A 216 21.21 -18.70 12.08
C VAL A 216 21.05 -17.53 13.05
N ALA A 217 22.07 -17.22 13.86
CA ALA A 217 22.00 -16.14 14.84
C ALA A 217 21.52 -14.79 14.27
N PRO A 218 21.92 -14.34 13.07
CA PRO A 218 21.47 -13.06 12.51
C PRO A 218 19.95 -12.94 12.34
N VAL A 219 19.25 -14.01 11.91
CA VAL A 219 17.78 -13.95 11.76
C VAL A 219 17.09 -13.87 13.11
N VAL A 220 17.59 -14.57 14.13
CA VAL A 220 17.08 -14.49 15.50
C VAL A 220 17.26 -13.08 16.06
N LEU A 221 18.44 -12.49 15.89
CA LEU A 221 18.71 -11.12 16.31
C LEU A 221 17.76 -10.14 15.59
N TRP A 222 17.62 -10.24 14.26
CA TRP A 222 16.71 -9.38 13.52
C TRP A 222 15.27 -9.46 14.03
N LEU A 223 14.73 -10.68 14.18
CA LEU A 223 13.37 -10.90 14.68
C LEU A 223 13.16 -10.41 16.12
N CYS A 224 14.24 -10.30 16.90
CA CYS A 224 14.22 -9.78 18.27
C CYS A 224 14.54 -8.29 18.39
N HIS A 225 14.85 -7.60 17.29
CA HIS A 225 15.19 -6.18 17.35
C HIS A 225 13.94 -5.31 17.46
N GLU A 226 14.06 -4.14 18.10
CA GLU A 226 12.91 -3.23 18.33
C GLU A 226 12.31 -2.67 17.03
N GLN A 227 13.13 -2.51 15.99
CA GLN A 227 12.69 -2.05 14.67
C GLN A 227 11.95 -3.12 13.86
N CYS A 228 12.06 -4.40 14.24
CA CYS A 228 11.41 -5.47 13.51
C CYS A 228 9.90 -5.49 13.80
N GLN A 229 9.10 -5.39 12.74
CA GLN A 229 7.63 -5.41 12.78
C GLN A 229 7.05 -6.80 12.47
N GLU A 230 7.90 -7.80 12.21
CA GLU A 230 7.47 -9.15 11.89
C GLU A 230 6.92 -9.85 13.13
N SER A 231 5.75 -10.49 13.02
CA SER A 231 5.11 -11.27 14.07
C SER A 231 4.24 -12.37 13.46
N GLY A 232 4.12 -13.52 14.13
CA GLY A 232 3.33 -14.66 13.68
C GLY A 232 3.93 -15.41 12.48
N SER A 233 5.21 -15.19 12.20
CA SER A 233 5.87 -15.73 11.00
C SER A 233 6.74 -16.96 11.28
N LEU A 234 6.90 -17.79 10.25
CA LEU A 234 7.74 -18.99 10.26
C LEU A 234 8.91 -18.82 9.28
N PHE A 235 10.13 -19.05 9.75
CA PHE A 235 11.34 -18.96 8.93
C PHE A 235 12.16 -20.24 8.99
N GLU A 236 12.61 -20.74 7.83
CA GLU A 236 13.74 -21.67 7.77
C GLU A 236 15.04 -20.89 7.59
N ALA A 237 16.09 -21.31 8.27
CA ALA A 237 17.39 -20.63 8.20
C ALA A 237 18.56 -21.59 8.41
N GLY A 238 19.60 -21.45 7.57
CA GLY A 238 20.82 -22.25 7.62
C GLY A 238 21.75 -21.92 6.46
N ALA A 239 23.05 -22.18 6.61
CA ALA A 239 24.07 -21.94 5.56
C ALA A 239 24.12 -20.50 4.98
N GLY A 240 23.55 -19.51 5.67
CA GLY A 240 23.43 -18.13 5.20
C GLY A 240 22.17 -17.84 4.37
N TRP A 241 21.32 -18.84 4.14
CA TRP A 241 20.01 -18.68 3.51
C TRP A 241 18.90 -18.54 4.56
N ILE A 242 17.89 -17.72 4.25
CA ILE A 242 16.69 -17.51 5.07
C ILE A 242 15.47 -17.53 4.14
N GLY A 243 14.49 -18.38 4.44
CA GLY A 243 13.22 -18.46 3.72
C GLY A 243 12.03 -18.30 4.67
N LYS A 244 10.97 -17.64 4.21
CA LYS A 244 9.71 -17.50 4.95
C LYS A 244 8.69 -18.51 4.44
N LEU A 245 8.01 -19.20 5.36
CA LEU A 245 6.97 -20.17 5.05
C LEU A 245 5.59 -19.60 5.42
N ARG A 246 4.56 -20.05 4.71
CA ARG A 246 3.15 -19.75 5.00
C ARG A 246 2.26 -20.89 4.50
N TRP A 247 1.03 -20.94 4.99
CA TRP A 247 0.01 -21.85 4.48
C TRP A 247 -0.54 -21.37 3.14
N GLU A 248 -0.82 -22.33 2.27
CA GLU A 248 -1.66 -22.18 1.10
C GLU A 248 -2.84 -23.15 1.19
N ARG A 249 -3.98 -22.77 0.62
CA ARG A 249 -5.20 -23.59 0.66
C ARG A 249 -5.83 -23.60 -0.73
N THR A 250 -6.12 -24.79 -1.25
CA THR A 250 -6.85 -24.96 -2.53
C THR A 250 -8.18 -24.21 -2.50
N GLN A 251 -8.76 -23.93 -3.68
CA GLN A 251 -10.15 -23.47 -3.76
C GLN A 251 -11.12 -24.56 -3.25
N GLY A 252 -10.68 -25.83 -3.28
CA GLY A 252 -11.48 -26.97 -2.86
C GLY A 252 -12.61 -27.28 -3.84
N ALA A 253 -13.55 -28.13 -3.40
CA ALA A 253 -14.75 -28.46 -4.16
C ALA A 253 -15.96 -28.59 -3.23
N ILE A 254 -17.11 -28.12 -3.69
CA ILE A 254 -18.38 -28.41 -3.05
C ILE A 254 -18.83 -29.79 -3.53
N VAL A 255 -18.76 -30.79 -2.65
CA VAL A 255 -19.06 -32.20 -2.97
C VAL A 255 -20.42 -32.69 -2.44
N ARG A 256 -21.06 -31.89 -1.58
CA ARG A 256 -22.41 -32.13 -1.09
C ARG A 256 -23.43 -31.54 -2.07
N GLN A 257 -24.59 -32.17 -2.19
CA GLN A 257 -25.74 -31.59 -2.89
C GLN A 257 -26.85 -31.24 -1.89
N LYS A 258 -27.74 -30.32 -2.28
CA LYS A 258 -28.89 -29.94 -1.45
C LYS A 258 -29.78 -31.16 -1.23
N ASN A 259 -30.29 -31.31 -0.02
CA ASN A 259 -31.19 -32.39 0.39
C ASN A 259 -30.67 -33.83 0.17
N GLN A 260 -29.37 -33.98 -0.08
CA GLN A 260 -28.72 -35.29 -0.23
C GLN A 260 -27.64 -35.45 0.83
N HIS A 261 -27.49 -36.69 1.31
CA HIS A 261 -26.36 -37.04 2.15
C HIS A 261 -25.08 -36.97 1.32
N MET A 262 -24.04 -36.35 1.89
CA MET A 262 -22.70 -36.38 1.31
C MET A 262 -22.17 -37.81 1.36
N THR A 263 -21.67 -38.33 0.24
CA THR A 263 -21.12 -39.68 0.16
C THR A 263 -19.60 -39.66 0.01
N PRO A 264 -18.89 -40.71 0.46
CA PRO A 264 -17.47 -40.87 0.18
C PRO A 264 -17.14 -40.91 -1.31
N GLU A 265 -18.03 -41.47 -2.14
CA GLU A 265 -17.87 -41.55 -3.60
C GLU A 265 -17.83 -40.15 -4.22
N ALA A 266 -18.69 -39.22 -3.78
CA ALA A 266 -18.68 -37.84 -4.26
C ALA A 266 -17.37 -37.11 -3.92
N VAL A 267 -16.75 -37.44 -2.77
CA VAL A 267 -15.41 -36.92 -2.41
C VAL A 267 -14.35 -37.48 -3.34
N ARG A 268 -14.33 -38.81 -3.55
CA ARG A 268 -13.38 -39.48 -4.48
C ARG A 268 -13.47 -38.89 -5.89
N ASP A 269 -14.68 -38.72 -6.40
CA ASP A 269 -14.93 -38.29 -7.77
C ASP A 269 -14.57 -36.81 -8.01
N GLN A 270 -14.36 -36.03 -6.94
CA GLN A 270 -13.89 -34.64 -6.99
C GLN A 270 -12.48 -34.47 -6.40
N TRP A 271 -11.76 -35.56 -6.12
CA TRP A 271 -10.52 -35.51 -5.36
C TRP A 271 -9.43 -34.67 -6.04
N ASP A 272 -9.29 -34.78 -7.36
CA ASP A 272 -8.32 -34.00 -8.13
C ASP A 272 -8.59 -32.49 -8.00
N LYS A 273 -9.86 -32.09 -8.01
CA LYS A 273 -10.28 -30.69 -7.81
C LYS A 273 -10.05 -30.22 -6.37
N ILE A 274 -10.32 -31.07 -5.38
CA ILE A 274 -10.07 -30.77 -3.96
C ILE A 274 -8.57 -30.50 -3.73
N CYS A 275 -7.71 -31.23 -4.43
CA CYS A 275 -6.25 -31.18 -4.29
C CYS A 275 -5.55 -30.24 -5.27
N ASP A 276 -6.28 -29.45 -6.06
CA ASP A 276 -5.69 -28.53 -7.06
C ASP A 276 -5.23 -27.20 -6.42
N PHE A 277 -3.93 -26.92 -6.50
CA PHE A 277 -3.29 -25.71 -5.97
C PHE A 277 -3.08 -24.60 -7.02
N SER A 278 -3.51 -24.81 -8.28
CA SER A 278 -3.25 -23.88 -9.40
C SER A 278 -3.72 -22.44 -9.13
N ASP A 279 -4.80 -22.28 -8.36
CA ASP A 279 -5.33 -20.98 -7.92
C ASP A 279 -5.50 -20.93 -6.38
N ALA A 280 -4.52 -21.44 -5.63
CA ALA A 280 -4.61 -21.53 -4.18
C ALA A 280 -4.73 -20.15 -3.49
N THR A 281 -5.55 -20.09 -2.45
CA THR A 281 -5.66 -18.96 -1.52
C THR A 281 -4.52 -18.95 -0.49
N LYS A 282 -4.30 -17.80 0.16
CA LYS A 282 -3.27 -17.61 1.20
C LYS A 282 -3.92 -17.17 2.51
N PRO A 283 -4.69 -18.07 3.16
CA PRO A 283 -5.49 -17.71 4.33
C PRO A 283 -4.60 -17.22 5.47
N SER A 284 -5.05 -16.15 6.12
CA SER A 284 -4.28 -15.42 7.12
C SER A 284 -4.90 -15.46 8.52
N SER A 285 -6.16 -15.87 8.64
CA SER A 285 -6.89 -15.90 9.91
C SER A 285 -7.95 -17.00 9.97
N THR A 286 -8.41 -17.33 11.18
CA THR A 286 -9.51 -18.28 11.38
C THR A 286 -10.84 -17.69 10.89
N GLN A 287 -11.03 -16.38 11.01
CA GLN A 287 -12.23 -15.67 10.54
C GLN A 287 -12.39 -15.79 9.02
N GLU A 288 -11.31 -15.56 8.25
CA GLU A 288 -11.29 -15.73 6.80
C GLU A 288 -11.65 -17.17 6.40
N SER A 289 -11.15 -18.16 7.14
CA SER A 289 -11.48 -19.57 6.89
C SER A 289 -12.96 -19.89 7.16
N VAL A 290 -13.53 -19.36 8.24
CA VAL A 290 -14.95 -19.57 8.60
C VAL A 290 -15.87 -18.87 7.60
N GLN A 291 -15.55 -17.64 7.20
CA GLN A 291 -16.32 -16.89 6.21
C GLN A 291 -16.44 -17.67 4.90
N TYR A 292 -15.35 -18.31 4.45
CA TYR A 292 -15.39 -19.16 3.26
C TYR A 292 -16.38 -20.33 3.38
N MET A 293 -16.44 -20.99 4.53
CA MET A 293 -17.40 -22.08 4.76
C MET A 293 -18.85 -21.58 4.76
N MET A 294 -19.10 -20.37 5.29
CA MET A 294 -20.44 -19.77 5.27
C MET A 294 -20.89 -19.45 3.83
N THR A 295 -19.97 -19.01 2.97
CA THR A 295 -20.23 -18.84 1.53
C THR A 295 -20.62 -20.18 0.88
N VAL A 296 -19.89 -21.26 1.19
CA VAL A 296 -20.20 -22.61 0.68
C VAL A 296 -21.58 -23.10 1.15
N LEU A 297 -21.92 -22.90 2.43
CA LEU A 297 -23.22 -23.30 2.98
C LEU A 297 -24.36 -22.55 2.31
N SER A 298 -24.22 -21.24 2.16
CA SER A 298 -25.22 -20.39 1.50
C SER A 298 -25.46 -20.83 0.05
N GLY A 299 -24.39 -21.18 -0.68
CA GLY A 299 -24.49 -21.70 -2.05
C GLY A 299 -25.13 -23.09 -2.14
N LEU A 300 -25.09 -23.89 -1.08
CA LEU A 300 -25.72 -25.22 -1.03
C LEU A 300 -27.22 -25.16 -0.73
N GLU A 301 -27.72 -24.08 -0.14
CA GLU A 301 -29.13 -23.95 0.26
C GLU A 301 -30.02 -23.41 -0.88
N SER A 302 -29.46 -23.02 -2.03
CA SER A 302 -30.17 -22.30 -3.10
C SER A 302 -30.72 -23.12 -4.30
N ASP A 303 -30.73 -24.47 -4.29
CA ASP A 303 -31.31 -25.41 -5.31
C ASP A 303 -31.07 -25.08 -6.82
N GLY A 304 -30.17 -25.84 -7.46
CA GLY A 304 -30.05 -25.97 -8.92
C GLY A 304 -28.84 -26.83 -9.31
N GLU A 305 -29.03 -27.86 -10.14
CA GLU A 305 -27.97 -28.78 -10.61
C GLU A 305 -26.71 -28.03 -11.08
N VAL A 306 -25.59 -28.36 -10.45
CA VAL A 306 -24.27 -27.81 -10.76
C VAL A 306 -23.57 -28.75 -11.76
N GLY A 307 -23.96 -28.66 -13.02
CA GLY A 307 -22.92 -28.58 -14.06
C GLY A 307 -22.29 -27.19 -13.90
N ALA A 308 -20.96 -27.06 -14.03
CA ALA A 308 -20.23 -25.82 -13.77
C ALA A 308 -21.02 -24.56 -14.20
N ASN A 309 -21.29 -23.67 -13.24
CA ASN A 309 -22.14 -22.47 -13.29
C ASN A 309 -23.60 -22.67 -12.85
N ALA A 310 -23.92 -22.19 -11.65
CA ALA A 310 -25.29 -22.02 -11.17
C ALA A 310 -25.55 -20.53 -10.86
N THR A 311 -26.17 -19.81 -11.81
CA THR A 311 -26.64 -18.41 -11.65
C THR A 311 -28.05 -18.19 -12.20
N ALA A 312 -28.93 -19.20 -12.23
CA ALA A 312 -30.25 -19.03 -12.83
C ALA A 312 -31.48 -19.44 -11.99
N ALA A 313 -31.34 -20.07 -10.81
CA ALA A 313 -32.51 -20.65 -10.13
C ALA A 313 -33.01 -19.93 -8.85
N ALA A 314 -32.36 -18.86 -8.39
CA ALA A 314 -32.80 -18.09 -7.22
C ALA A 314 -33.71 -16.88 -7.56
N ALA A 315 -34.26 -16.82 -8.78
CA ALA A 315 -35.06 -15.68 -9.24
C ALA A 315 -36.55 -15.72 -8.83
N ALA A 316 -36.98 -16.69 -8.01
CA ALA A 316 -38.42 -16.91 -7.76
C ALA A 316 -38.90 -16.75 -6.29
N ALA A 317 -38.05 -16.45 -5.31
CA ALA A 317 -38.47 -16.41 -3.90
C ALA A 317 -38.12 -15.11 -3.13
N ALA A 318 -37.74 -14.02 -3.80
CA ALA A 318 -37.44 -12.74 -3.14
C ALA A 318 -38.63 -11.77 -3.24
N SER A 319 -39.58 -11.88 -2.31
CA SER A 319 -40.54 -10.82 -2.02
C SER A 319 -40.52 -10.47 -0.53
N ALA A 320 -39.44 -9.83 -0.08
CA ALA A 320 -39.38 -8.84 1.02
C ALA A 320 -37.93 -8.34 1.16
N SER A 321 -37.77 -7.02 1.12
CA SER A 321 -36.53 -6.22 0.98
C SER A 321 -35.52 -6.37 2.13
N GLY A 322 -34.24 -6.65 1.82
CA GLY A 322 -33.11 -6.76 2.76
C GLY A 322 -32.27 -5.48 2.99
N LEU A 323 -32.72 -4.31 2.53
CA LEU A 323 -32.02 -3.04 2.79
C LEU A 323 -32.59 -2.32 4.01
N ASN A 324 -31.73 -2.01 4.98
CA ASN A 324 -32.06 -1.17 6.14
C ASN A 324 -31.20 0.12 6.15
N PRO A 325 -31.67 1.20 5.52
CA PRO A 325 -30.96 2.48 5.46
C PRO A 325 -30.58 3.07 6.83
N ALA A 326 -31.39 2.85 7.86
CA ALA A 326 -31.16 3.41 9.19
C ALA A 326 -29.92 2.81 9.87
N GLU A 327 -29.57 1.56 9.52
CA GLU A 327 -28.36 0.89 10.01
C GLU A 327 -27.14 1.17 9.14
N ALA A 328 -27.35 1.36 7.82
CA ALA A 328 -26.28 1.53 6.85
C ALA A 328 -25.71 2.96 6.81
N VAL A 329 -26.55 4.00 6.90
CA VAL A 329 -26.11 5.39 6.73
C VAL A 329 -25.20 5.82 7.89
N GLY A 330 -24.05 6.39 7.54
CA GLY A 330 -23.02 6.83 8.49
C GLY A 330 -22.00 5.75 8.85
N GLN A 331 -22.21 4.50 8.44
CA GLN A 331 -21.22 3.43 8.63
C GLN A 331 -19.94 3.74 7.85
N LYS A 332 -18.81 3.51 8.52
CA LYS A 332 -17.49 3.63 7.93
C LYS A 332 -16.98 2.27 7.50
N LEU A 333 -16.35 2.22 6.33
CA LEU A 333 -15.65 1.03 5.89
C LEU A 333 -14.21 1.06 6.42
N PRO A 334 -13.56 -0.10 6.58
CA PRO A 334 -12.15 -0.16 6.91
C PRO A 334 -11.30 0.67 5.93
N PRO A 335 -10.30 1.42 6.41
CA PRO A 335 -9.45 2.19 5.52
C PRO A 335 -8.66 1.25 4.59
N THR A 336 -8.54 1.63 3.32
CA THR A 336 -7.75 0.90 2.34
C THR A 336 -6.55 1.71 1.91
N THR A 337 -5.40 1.07 1.70
CA THR A 337 -4.19 1.74 1.21
C THR A 337 -3.82 1.21 -0.16
N PHE A 338 -3.71 2.11 -1.13
CA PHE A 338 -3.30 1.83 -2.49
C PHE A 338 -1.88 2.33 -2.72
N VAL A 339 -0.95 1.40 -2.95
CA VAL A 339 0.46 1.70 -3.22
C VAL A 339 0.68 1.65 -4.72
N PHE A 340 1.32 2.67 -5.27
CA PHE A 340 1.51 2.80 -6.71
C PHE A 340 2.85 3.46 -7.06
N THR A 341 3.33 3.17 -8.26
CA THR A 341 4.55 3.71 -8.86
C THR A 341 4.17 4.44 -10.16
N PRO A 342 5.14 5.05 -10.88
CA PRO A 342 4.88 5.63 -12.20
C PRO A 342 4.23 4.63 -13.17
N THR A 343 4.50 3.33 -13.00
CA THR A 343 3.92 2.26 -13.82
C THR A 343 2.39 2.27 -13.78
N GLN A 344 1.76 2.40 -12.61
CA GLN A 344 0.29 2.45 -12.53
C GLN A 344 -0.29 3.73 -13.15
N CYS A 345 0.42 4.85 -13.03
CA CYS A 345 0.02 6.11 -13.67
C CYS A 345 -0.02 5.96 -15.19
N ILE A 346 1.05 5.37 -15.77
CA ILE A 346 1.19 5.14 -17.21
C ILE A 346 0.17 4.10 -17.70
N LEU A 347 -0.01 2.99 -16.97
CA LEU A 347 -1.00 1.96 -17.30
C LEU A 347 -2.42 2.54 -17.34
N TYR A 348 -2.78 3.37 -16.37
CA TYR A 348 -4.06 4.06 -16.36
C TYR A 348 -4.19 5.01 -17.55
N ALA A 349 -3.17 5.84 -17.81
CA ALA A 349 -3.18 6.77 -18.94
C ALA A 349 -3.41 6.06 -20.28
N LEU A 350 -2.70 4.95 -20.53
CA LEU A 350 -2.93 4.09 -21.69
C LEU A 350 -4.35 3.48 -21.68
N GLY A 351 -4.80 3.03 -20.52
CA GLY A 351 -6.13 2.45 -20.30
C GLY A 351 -7.28 3.39 -20.61
N VAL A 352 -7.08 4.71 -20.49
CA VAL A 352 -8.05 5.74 -20.88
C VAL A 352 -7.73 6.40 -22.22
N GLY A 353 -6.84 5.81 -23.02
CA GLY A 353 -6.61 6.17 -24.41
C GLY A 353 -5.52 7.21 -24.67
N MET A 354 -4.69 7.56 -23.69
CA MET A 354 -3.46 8.29 -23.99
C MET A 354 -2.57 7.44 -24.89
N SER A 355 -1.92 8.09 -25.85
CA SER A 355 -1.17 7.41 -26.90
C SER A 355 0.01 8.26 -27.34
N THR A 356 1.12 7.60 -27.70
CA THR A 356 2.30 8.23 -28.29
C THR A 356 2.04 8.84 -29.67
N LYS A 357 0.85 8.66 -30.25
CA LYS A 357 0.39 9.35 -31.45
C LYS A 357 0.31 10.87 -31.27
N ASP A 358 0.01 11.32 -30.06
CA ASP A 358 -0.03 12.73 -29.71
C ASP A 358 1.20 13.09 -28.86
N PRO A 359 2.09 13.98 -29.32
CA PRO A 359 3.32 14.30 -28.60
C PRO A 359 3.10 14.86 -27.19
N ASP A 360 2.02 15.60 -26.97
CA ASP A 360 1.66 16.19 -25.68
C ASP A 360 1.18 15.15 -24.65
N HIS A 361 0.87 13.92 -25.07
CA HIS A 361 0.56 12.81 -24.15
C HIS A 361 1.81 12.22 -23.49
N LEU A 362 3.03 12.52 -24.00
CA LEU A 362 4.26 11.94 -23.46
C LEU A 362 4.45 12.25 -21.97
N ARG A 363 3.96 13.40 -21.50
CA ARG A 363 3.95 13.79 -20.07
C ARG A 363 3.17 12.83 -19.16
N PHE A 364 2.31 11.97 -19.70
CA PHE A 364 1.55 10.96 -18.96
C PHE A 364 2.06 9.52 -19.19
N LEU A 365 2.97 9.34 -20.15
CA LEU A 365 3.39 8.03 -20.66
C LEU A 365 4.87 7.72 -20.41
N TYR A 366 5.67 8.72 -20.04
CA TYR A 366 7.09 8.56 -19.81
C TYR A 366 7.53 9.21 -18.50
N GLU A 367 7.96 8.38 -17.55
CA GLU A 367 8.41 8.80 -16.22
C GLU A 367 9.67 9.68 -16.22
N GLY A 368 10.43 9.69 -17.32
CA GLY A 368 11.58 10.58 -17.52
C GLY A 368 11.22 11.92 -18.16
N HIS A 369 9.95 12.17 -18.51
CA HIS A 369 9.49 13.47 -18.99
C HIS A 369 9.59 14.50 -17.86
N GLU A 370 10.07 15.72 -18.14
CA GLU A 370 10.32 16.74 -17.12
C GLU A 370 9.05 17.15 -16.35
N ASP A 371 7.90 17.15 -17.04
CA ASP A 371 6.58 17.36 -16.45
C ASP A 371 5.76 16.07 -16.30
N PHE A 372 6.42 14.93 -16.05
CA PHE A 372 5.71 13.67 -15.84
C PHE A 372 4.65 13.83 -14.75
N SER A 373 3.40 13.53 -15.10
CA SER A 373 2.24 13.78 -14.26
C SER A 373 1.27 12.62 -14.27
N CYS A 374 0.51 12.45 -13.19
CA CYS A 374 -0.59 11.50 -13.15
C CYS A 374 -1.87 12.16 -13.68
N LEU A 375 -2.70 11.42 -14.43
CA LEU A 375 -3.99 11.94 -14.88
C LEU A 375 -4.92 12.18 -13.69
N PRO A 376 -5.64 13.32 -13.62
CA PRO A 376 -6.51 13.63 -12.49
C PRO A 376 -7.51 12.53 -12.13
N THR A 377 -8.08 11.87 -13.14
CA THR A 377 -9.10 10.82 -12.96
C THR A 377 -8.53 9.50 -12.42
N PHE A 378 -7.22 9.34 -12.33
CA PHE A 378 -6.60 8.24 -11.59
C PHE A 378 -6.98 8.24 -10.11
N GLY A 379 -7.37 9.39 -9.56
CA GLY A 379 -7.85 9.53 -8.19
C GLY A 379 -9.06 8.64 -7.85
N VAL A 380 -9.83 8.20 -8.86
CA VAL A 380 -10.91 7.23 -8.65
C VAL A 380 -10.37 5.83 -8.34
N ILE A 381 -9.26 5.43 -8.97
CA ILE A 381 -8.68 4.07 -8.82
C ILE A 381 -8.30 3.79 -7.36
N ALA A 382 -7.61 4.72 -6.72
CA ALA A 382 -7.23 4.60 -5.31
C ALA A 382 -8.43 4.55 -4.36
N SER A 383 -9.54 5.23 -4.72
CA SER A 383 -10.79 5.19 -3.96
C SER A 383 -11.62 3.93 -4.23
N GLN A 384 -11.57 3.37 -5.44
CA GLN A 384 -12.35 2.20 -5.84
C GLN A 384 -11.93 0.93 -5.09
N ALA A 385 -10.67 0.84 -4.66
CA ALA A 385 -10.19 -0.25 -3.82
C ALA A 385 -11.06 -0.47 -2.56
N ALA A 386 -11.59 0.61 -1.96
CA ALA A 386 -12.49 0.53 -0.82
C ALA A 386 -13.84 -0.15 -1.13
N MET A 387 -14.28 -0.14 -2.39
CA MET A 387 -15.50 -0.82 -2.82
C MET A 387 -15.27 -2.29 -3.19
N MET A 388 -14.12 -2.61 -3.78
CA MET A 388 -13.86 -3.93 -4.36
C MET A 388 -13.33 -4.97 -3.37
N SER A 389 -12.75 -4.56 -2.23
CA SER A 389 -12.27 -5.47 -1.18
C SER A 389 -13.38 -5.96 -0.22
N GLY A 390 -14.57 -6.26 -0.74
CA GLY A 390 -15.73 -6.73 0.07
C GLY A 390 -16.42 -5.64 0.91
N GLY A 391 -16.09 -4.37 0.65
CA GLY A 391 -16.44 -3.24 1.50
C GLY A 391 -17.95 -3.04 1.69
N LEU A 392 -18.72 -2.96 0.61
CA LEU A 392 -20.16 -2.68 0.70
C LEU A 392 -20.97 -3.83 1.32
N SER A 393 -20.62 -5.08 1.02
CA SER A 393 -21.28 -6.27 1.59
C SER A 393 -20.95 -6.51 3.06
N SER A 394 -19.94 -5.83 3.60
CA SER A 394 -19.59 -5.86 5.03
C SER A 394 -20.37 -4.86 5.89
N VAL A 395 -21.14 -3.96 5.26
CA VAL A 395 -21.87 -2.91 5.95
C VAL A 395 -23.20 -3.45 6.50
N PRO A 396 -23.45 -3.35 7.82
CA PRO A 396 -24.76 -3.69 8.40
C PRO A 396 -25.90 -2.95 7.71
N GLY A 397 -26.96 -3.67 7.34
CA GLY A 397 -28.13 -3.11 6.65
C GLY A 397 -28.00 -3.02 5.11
N LEU A 398 -26.88 -3.45 4.52
CA LEU A 398 -26.68 -3.56 3.06
C LEU A 398 -26.58 -5.03 2.61
N ASP A 399 -27.70 -5.76 2.61
CA ASP A 399 -27.78 -7.07 1.96
C ASP A 399 -28.00 -6.89 0.45
N ILE A 400 -26.90 -6.81 -0.31
CA ILE A 400 -26.90 -6.49 -1.74
C ILE A 400 -26.34 -7.63 -2.58
N ASP A 401 -27.08 -8.02 -3.63
CA ASP A 401 -26.58 -8.90 -4.66
C ASP A 401 -25.63 -8.13 -5.59
N LEU A 402 -24.34 -8.46 -5.54
CA LEU A 402 -23.31 -7.81 -6.35
C LEU A 402 -23.52 -7.99 -7.87
N THR A 403 -24.26 -9.02 -8.31
CA THR A 403 -24.60 -9.20 -9.73
C THR A 403 -25.60 -8.15 -10.23
N GLN A 404 -26.34 -7.51 -9.32
CA GLN A 404 -27.32 -6.46 -9.59
C GLN A 404 -26.76 -5.06 -9.36
N VAL A 405 -25.46 -4.94 -9.07
CA VAL A 405 -24.79 -3.67 -8.80
C VAL A 405 -24.33 -3.02 -10.10
N LEU A 406 -24.87 -1.84 -10.37
CA LEU A 406 -24.47 -0.97 -11.46
C LEU A 406 -23.84 0.29 -10.88
N HIS A 407 -22.72 0.73 -11.46
CA HIS A 407 -22.16 2.03 -11.16
C HIS A 407 -23.00 3.10 -11.89
N GLY A 408 -23.79 3.88 -11.15
CA GLY A 408 -24.75 4.83 -11.72
C GLY A 408 -24.17 6.22 -11.98
N GLU A 409 -23.46 6.78 -10.99
CA GLU A 409 -22.84 8.11 -11.11
C GLU A 409 -21.50 8.15 -10.38
N GLN A 410 -20.57 8.96 -10.89
CA GLN A 410 -19.27 9.22 -10.26
C GLN A 410 -19.07 10.72 -10.08
N TYR A 411 -18.59 11.11 -8.90
CA TYR A 411 -18.00 12.42 -8.66
C TYR A 411 -16.56 12.26 -8.14
N LEU A 412 -15.66 13.11 -8.63
CA LEU A 412 -14.30 13.24 -8.14
C LEU A 412 -13.98 14.73 -7.98
N GLU A 413 -13.39 15.12 -6.87
CA GLU A 413 -12.82 16.45 -6.61
C GLU A 413 -11.38 16.28 -6.14
N LEU A 414 -10.45 16.97 -6.80
CA LEU A 414 -9.07 17.08 -6.39
C LEU A 414 -8.87 18.37 -5.61
N TYR A 415 -8.17 18.25 -4.48
CA TYR A 415 -7.68 19.41 -3.72
C TYR A 415 -6.24 19.76 -4.10
N LYS A 416 -5.51 18.78 -4.65
CA LYS A 416 -4.15 18.91 -5.18
C LYS A 416 -3.93 17.97 -6.36
N PRO A 417 -2.94 18.24 -7.23
CA PRO A 417 -2.48 17.28 -8.23
C PRO A 417 -2.09 15.96 -7.56
N LEU A 418 -2.38 14.84 -8.24
CA LEU A 418 -2.02 13.52 -7.73
C LEU A 418 -0.49 13.33 -7.79
N PRO A 419 0.12 12.73 -6.75
CA PRO A 419 1.52 12.32 -6.84
C PRO A 419 1.69 11.26 -7.93
N THR A 420 2.92 11.10 -8.42
CA THR A 420 3.26 10.13 -9.47
C THR A 420 3.72 8.78 -8.92
N SER A 421 3.87 8.67 -7.60
CA SER A 421 4.14 7.43 -6.86
C SER A 421 3.83 7.64 -5.38
N GLY A 422 3.70 6.55 -4.63
CA GLY A 422 3.56 6.57 -3.17
C GLY A 422 2.42 5.69 -2.69
N ALA A 423 1.93 5.98 -1.49
CA ALA A 423 0.79 5.32 -0.89
C ALA A 423 -0.34 6.32 -0.68
N LEU A 424 -1.55 5.94 -1.08
CA LEU A 424 -2.78 6.70 -0.86
C LEU A 424 -3.71 5.90 0.05
N THR A 425 -4.15 6.50 1.15
CA THR A 425 -5.07 5.86 2.10
C THR A 425 -6.47 6.44 1.95
N SER A 426 -7.45 5.59 1.67
CA SER A 426 -8.85 5.96 1.44
C SER A 426 -9.68 5.61 2.67
N GLN A 427 -10.53 6.56 3.09
CA GLN A 427 -11.50 6.40 4.17
C GLN A 427 -12.91 6.61 3.63
N SER A 428 -13.76 5.60 3.77
CA SER A 428 -15.08 5.60 3.13
C SER A 428 -16.23 5.61 4.14
N THR A 429 -17.33 6.25 3.77
CA THR A 429 -18.55 6.36 4.60
C THR A 429 -19.80 6.26 3.73
N ILE A 430 -20.80 5.49 4.17
CA ILE A 430 -22.12 5.48 3.53
C ILE A 430 -22.82 6.81 3.81
N ALA A 431 -22.90 7.68 2.80
CA ALA A 431 -23.46 9.00 2.93
C ALA A 431 -25.00 8.98 2.98
N ASP A 432 -25.64 8.15 2.15
CA ASP A 432 -27.10 7.99 2.10
C ASP A 432 -27.49 6.69 1.36
N VAL A 433 -28.74 6.26 1.55
CA VAL A 433 -29.36 5.15 0.79
C VAL A 433 -30.75 5.60 0.32
N LEU A 434 -30.95 5.59 -0.99
CA LEU A 434 -32.14 6.15 -1.65
C LEU A 434 -32.99 5.07 -2.30
N ASP A 435 -34.30 5.21 -2.19
CA ASP A 435 -35.26 4.31 -2.84
C ASP A 435 -35.63 4.86 -4.23
N LYS A 436 -35.37 4.09 -5.28
CA LYS A 436 -35.74 4.46 -6.66
C LYS A 436 -36.94 3.66 -7.18
N GLY A 437 -37.64 2.93 -6.33
CA GLY A 437 -38.79 2.09 -6.66
C GLY A 437 -38.35 0.68 -7.00
N SER A 438 -37.86 0.45 -8.23
CA SER A 438 -37.38 -0.86 -8.67
C SER A 438 -35.92 -1.15 -8.33
N GLY A 439 -35.26 -0.29 -7.54
CA GLY A 439 -33.87 -0.42 -7.13
C GLY A 439 -33.51 0.60 -6.05
N ALA A 440 -32.33 0.43 -5.44
CA ALA A 440 -31.77 1.36 -4.46
C ALA A 440 -30.56 2.09 -5.02
N VAL A 441 -30.25 3.27 -4.49
CA VAL A 441 -28.97 3.96 -4.71
C VAL A 441 -28.23 4.11 -3.40
N ILE A 442 -27.02 3.61 -3.32
CA ILE A 442 -26.10 3.82 -2.20
C ILE A 442 -25.13 4.92 -2.58
N LEU A 443 -25.06 5.97 -1.78
CA LEU A 443 -24.06 7.03 -1.90
C LEU A 443 -22.89 6.72 -0.97
N LEU A 444 -21.70 6.55 -1.55
CA LEU A 444 -20.47 6.27 -0.81
C LEU A 444 -19.51 7.44 -0.98
N ASP A 445 -19.24 8.14 0.11
CA ASP A 445 -18.24 9.20 0.19
C ASP A 445 -16.87 8.59 0.54
N VAL A 446 -15.82 8.97 -0.18
CA VAL A 446 -14.45 8.47 0.03
C VAL A 446 -13.47 9.64 0.05
N ASN A 447 -12.78 9.81 1.17
CA ASN A 447 -11.69 10.78 1.31
C ASN A 447 -10.35 10.05 1.18
N THR A 448 -9.48 10.50 0.28
CA THR A 448 -8.19 9.86 0.03
C THR A 448 -7.03 10.79 0.38
N TYR A 449 -6.09 10.25 1.17
CA TYR A 449 -4.98 10.98 1.77
C TYR A 449 -3.63 10.48 1.26
N SER A 450 -2.66 11.38 1.16
CA SER A 450 -1.23 11.06 1.03
C SER A 450 -0.52 11.49 2.31
N GLY A 451 -0.10 10.53 3.13
CA GLY A 451 0.23 10.81 4.53
C GLY A 451 -1.00 11.38 5.24
N ASP A 452 -0.85 12.55 5.86
CA ASP A 452 -1.95 13.25 6.55
C ASP A 452 -2.70 14.26 5.66
N GLU A 453 -2.27 14.42 4.41
CA GLU A 453 -2.82 15.43 3.50
C GLU A 453 -3.97 14.87 2.65
N LEU A 454 -5.13 15.53 2.67
CA LEU A 454 -6.27 15.20 1.82
C LEU A 454 -5.99 15.61 0.37
N ILE A 455 -5.92 14.62 -0.53
CA ILE A 455 -5.60 14.86 -1.94
C ILE A 455 -6.87 14.87 -2.79
N CYS A 456 -7.83 13.98 -2.53
CA CYS A 456 -9.07 13.95 -3.28
C CYS A 456 -10.27 13.42 -2.48
N PHE A 457 -11.45 13.81 -2.95
CA PHE A 457 -12.74 13.31 -2.53
C PHE A 457 -13.46 12.64 -3.69
N ASN A 458 -14.00 11.44 -3.47
CA ASN A 458 -14.85 10.74 -4.40
C ASN A 458 -16.24 10.52 -3.80
N GLN A 459 -17.28 10.64 -4.63
CA GLN A 459 -18.62 10.13 -4.29
C GLN A 459 -19.08 9.16 -5.37
N PHE A 460 -19.25 7.91 -4.97
CA PHE A 460 -19.78 6.85 -5.81
C PHE A 460 -21.29 6.74 -5.58
N SER A 461 -22.06 6.67 -6.68
CA SER A 461 -23.49 6.37 -6.64
C SER A 461 -23.70 4.98 -7.23
N VAL A 462 -23.93 4.02 -6.34
CA VAL A 462 -24.08 2.61 -6.67
C VAL A 462 -25.57 2.27 -6.77
N PHE A 463 -26.04 1.89 -7.94
CA PHE A 463 -27.42 1.46 -8.16
C PHE A 463 -27.53 -0.05 -7.99
N VAL A 464 -28.41 -0.51 -7.11
CA VAL A 464 -28.68 -1.93 -6.87
C VAL A 464 -30.06 -2.24 -7.41
N VAL A 465 -30.10 -2.97 -8.54
CA VAL A 465 -31.35 -3.36 -9.20
C VAL A 465 -32.14 -4.30 -8.28
N GLY A 466 -33.46 -4.14 -8.21
CA GLY A 466 -34.35 -4.98 -7.40
C GLY A 466 -34.42 -4.61 -5.92
N ALA A 467 -33.46 -3.85 -5.40
CA ALA A 467 -33.36 -3.51 -3.98
C ALA A 467 -34.21 -2.28 -3.56
N GLY A 468 -35.14 -1.81 -4.39
CA GLY A 468 -36.00 -0.67 -4.06
C GLY A 468 -37.29 -1.06 -3.32
N GLY A 469 -38.20 -0.10 -3.14
CA GLY A 469 -39.56 -0.35 -2.63
C GLY A 469 -39.67 -0.40 -1.11
N PHE A 470 -38.63 0.02 -0.38
CA PHE A 470 -38.60 0.10 1.07
C PHE A 470 -39.17 1.43 1.63
N GLY A 471 -39.70 2.31 0.78
CA GLY A 471 -40.36 3.56 1.18
C GLY A 471 -39.40 4.69 1.57
N GLY A 472 -38.13 4.59 1.15
CA GLY A 472 -37.10 5.60 1.43
C GLY A 472 -37.23 6.88 0.61
N ARG A 473 -36.39 7.88 0.92
CA ARG A 473 -36.32 9.11 0.13
C ARG A 473 -35.78 8.81 -1.27
N ARG A 474 -36.37 9.45 -2.29
CA ARG A 474 -35.90 9.30 -3.68
C ARG A 474 -34.66 10.13 -3.99
N ASN A 475 -34.41 11.21 -3.25
CA ASN A 475 -33.33 12.17 -3.50
C ASN A 475 -32.55 12.44 -2.20
N SER A 476 -31.28 12.82 -2.33
CA SER A 476 -30.42 13.24 -1.21
C SER A 476 -29.86 14.63 -1.48
N GLU A 477 -29.82 15.48 -0.46
CA GLU A 477 -29.06 16.74 -0.48
C GLU A 477 -27.55 16.49 -0.44
N LYS A 478 -27.11 15.30 0.00
CA LYS A 478 -25.70 14.90 0.01
C LYS A 478 -25.18 14.49 -1.37
N ALA A 479 -26.08 14.17 -2.31
CA ALA A 479 -25.70 13.75 -3.65
C ALA A 479 -25.16 14.94 -4.46
N LYS A 480 -23.97 14.79 -5.02
CA LYS A 480 -23.42 15.77 -5.97
C LYS A 480 -24.27 15.78 -7.24
N ALA A 481 -24.92 16.91 -7.53
CA ALA A 481 -25.91 17.00 -8.61
C ALA A 481 -25.30 16.81 -10.00
N ALA A 482 -25.96 15.99 -10.82
CA ALA A 482 -25.73 15.92 -12.26
C ALA A 482 -26.47 17.09 -12.96
N LEU A 483 -25.84 17.72 -13.95
CA LEU A 483 -26.36 18.92 -14.61
C LEU A 483 -26.56 18.67 -16.11
N PRO A 484 -27.75 18.98 -16.67
CA PRO A 484 -27.98 18.83 -18.11
C PRO A 484 -27.04 19.73 -18.92
N PRO A 485 -26.71 19.34 -20.16
CA PRO A 485 -25.94 20.22 -21.05
C PRO A 485 -26.75 21.49 -21.38
N PRO A 486 -26.08 22.62 -21.65
CA PRO A 486 -26.74 23.84 -22.12
C PRO A 486 -27.58 23.60 -23.38
N LYS A 487 -28.72 24.30 -23.48
CA LYS A 487 -29.65 24.19 -24.63
C LYS A 487 -29.16 25.01 -25.84
N ARG A 488 -27.92 24.77 -26.29
CA ARG A 488 -27.26 25.37 -27.45
C ARG A 488 -26.29 24.36 -28.09
N ALA A 489 -25.75 24.67 -29.26
CA ALA A 489 -24.71 23.83 -29.88
C ALA A 489 -23.45 23.74 -28.99
N PRO A 490 -22.74 22.59 -28.97
CA PRO A 490 -21.47 22.44 -28.26
C PRO A 490 -20.41 23.38 -28.83
N ASP A 491 -19.54 23.88 -27.94
CA ASP A 491 -18.41 24.72 -28.33
C ASP A 491 -17.31 23.87 -28.98
N VAL A 492 -17.12 22.65 -28.46
CA VAL A 492 -16.14 21.70 -29.00
C VAL A 492 -16.74 20.31 -29.04
N VAL A 493 -16.42 19.57 -30.11
CA VAL A 493 -16.74 18.15 -30.25
C VAL A 493 -15.45 17.40 -30.55
N VAL A 494 -15.10 16.44 -29.70
CA VAL A 494 -13.94 15.55 -29.88
C VAL A 494 -14.46 14.13 -30.13
N ILE A 495 -13.86 13.46 -31.10
CA ILE A 495 -14.15 12.05 -31.41
C ILE A 495 -12.86 11.27 -31.21
N ASP A 496 -12.91 10.25 -30.36
CA ASP A 496 -11.79 9.36 -30.12
C ASP A 496 -12.27 7.90 -30.07
N SER A 497 -11.50 7.00 -30.66
CA SER A 497 -11.86 5.59 -30.80
C SER A 497 -11.19 4.76 -29.72
N THR A 498 -11.99 3.96 -29.02
CA THR A 498 -11.46 2.94 -28.11
C THR A 498 -10.88 1.79 -28.92
N THR A 499 -9.89 1.08 -28.39
CA THR A 499 -9.41 -0.16 -29.02
C THR A 499 -10.34 -1.33 -28.67
N ARG A 500 -10.24 -2.43 -29.43
CA ARG A 500 -10.94 -3.68 -29.08
C ARG A 500 -10.52 -4.23 -27.72
N ASP A 501 -9.27 -3.99 -27.33
CA ASP A 501 -8.67 -4.44 -26.08
C ASP A 501 -8.77 -3.39 -24.96
N GLN A 502 -9.51 -2.29 -25.16
CA GLN A 502 -9.52 -1.15 -24.23
C GLN A 502 -9.95 -1.55 -22.82
N ALA A 503 -10.97 -2.40 -22.69
CA ALA A 503 -11.43 -2.91 -21.40
C ALA A 503 -10.41 -3.86 -20.76
N ALA A 504 -9.73 -4.68 -21.57
CA ALA A 504 -8.68 -5.59 -21.13
C ALA A 504 -7.44 -4.85 -20.63
N LEU A 505 -7.13 -3.68 -21.20
CA LEU A 505 -6.07 -2.81 -20.73
C LEU A 505 -6.50 -2.01 -19.49
N TYR A 506 -7.67 -1.37 -19.52
CA TYR A 506 -8.15 -0.52 -18.44
C TYR A 506 -8.27 -1.27 -17.10
N ARG A 507 -8.78 -2.51 -17.12
CA ARG A 507 -8.92 -3.34 -15.91
C ARG A 507 -7.62 -3.55 -15.14
N LEU A 508 -6.47 -3.50 -15.82
CA LEU A 508 -5.15 -3.61 -15.17
C LEU A 508 -4.87 -2.44 -14.20
N SER A 509 -5.66 -1.37 -14.27
CA SER A 509 -5.62 -0.25 -13.33
C SER A 509 -6.25 -0.60 -11.97
N GLY A 510 -7.05 -1.68 -11.86
CA GLY A 510 -7.58 -2.15 -10.58
C GLY A 510 -9.02 -2.66 -10.58
N ASP A 511 -9.78 -2.52 -11.67
CA ASP A 511 -11.16 -3.00 -11.76
C ASP A 511 -11.23 -4.35 -12.49
N TRP A 512 -11.17 -5.42 -11.70
CA TRP A 512 -11.08 -6.80 -12.21
C TRP A 512 -12.44 -7.44 -12.54
N ASN A 513 -13.54 -6.69 -12.50
CA ASN A 513 -14.89 -7.22 -12.73
C ASN A 513 -14.98 -8.01 -14.06
N PRO A 514 -15.37 -9.31 -14.03
CA PRO A 514 -15.42 -10.15 -15.23
C PRO A 514 -16.39 -9.65 -16.31
N LEU A 515 -17.37 -8.82 -15.96
CA LEU A 515 -18.31 -8.16 -16.90
C LEU A 515 -17.61 -7.48 -18.09
N HIS A 516 -16.37 -7.04 -17.87
CA HIS A 516 -15.60 -6.27 -18.85
C HIS A 516 -14.63 -7.11 -19.69
N ILE A 517 -14.57 -8.44 -19.51
CA ILE A 517 -13.65 -9.30 -20.26
C ILE A 517 -14.20 -10.70 -20.59
N ASP A 518 -15.05 -11.28 -19.75
CA ASP A 518 -15.61 -12.61 -19.94
C ASP A 518 -17.01 -12.53 -20.59
N PRO A 519 -17.20 -13.04 -21.82
CA PRO A 519 -18.50 -13.06 -22.48
C PRO A 519 -19.60 -13.78 -21.70
N SER A 520 -19.25 -14.85 -20.98
CA SER A 520 -20.24 -15.64 -20.20
C SER A 520 -20.79 -14.82 -19.05
N PHE A 521 -19.90 -14.11 -18.34
CA PHE A 521 -20.28 -13.23 -17.24
C PHE A 521 -21.02 -11.98 -17.74
N ALA A 522 -20.60 -11.41 -18.87
CA ALA A 522 -21.32 -10.30 -19.50
C ALA A 522 -22.76 -10.66 -19.86
N ALA A 523 -22.99 -11.88 -20.38
CA ALA A 523 -24.31 -12.40 -20.68
C ALA A 523 -25.20 -12.53 -19.44
N MET A 524 -24.65 -12.96 -18.30
CA MET A 524 -25.38 -13.02 -17.02
C MET A 524 -25.85 -11.63 -16.55
N GLY A 525 -25.07 -10.58 -16.81
CA GLY A 525 -25.44 -9.18 -16.56
C GLY A 525 -26.40 -8.59 -17.60
N GLY A 526 -26.89 -9.39 -18.56
CA GLY A 526 -27.80 -8.94 -19.61
C GLY A 526 -27.13 -8.28 -20.82
N PHE A 527 -25.80 -8.36 -20.95
CA PHE A 527 -25.06 -7.78 -22.06
C PHE A 527 -24.71 -8.83 -23.11
N LYS A 528 -24.78 -8.48 -24.39
CA LYS A 528 -24.49 -9.42 -25.50
C LYS A 528 -23.01 -9.77 -25.64
N ALA A 529 -22.13 -8.95 -25.08
CA ALA A 529 -20.68 -9.11 -25.07
C ALA A 529 -20.08 -8.23 -23.96
N PRO A 530 -18.81 -8.42 -23.58
CA PRO A 530 -18.17 -7.60 -22.57
C PRO A 530 -18.20 -6.11 -22.94
N ILE A 531 -18.63 -5.29 -21.99
CA ILE A 531 -18.74 -3.84 -22.16
C ILE A 531 -17.50 -3.14 -21.62
N LEU A 532 -17.21 -1.94 -22.11
CA LEU A 532 -16.18 -1.07 -21.54
C LEU A 532 -16.60 -0.57 -20.16
N HIS A 533 -15.66 -0.42 -19.24
CA HIS A 533 -15.90 0.20 -17.94
C HIS A 533 -16.44 1.62 -18.11
N GLY A 534 -17.51 1.99 -17.40
CA GLY A 534 -18.00 3.37 -17.40
C GLY A 534 -16.90 4.36 -16.97
N LEU A 535 -16.08 3.98 -15.99
CA LEU A 535 -14.93 4.76 -15.52
C LEU A 535 -13.81 4.89 -16.56
N CYS A 536 -13.75 4.02 -17.56
CA CYS A 536 -12.87 4.19 -18.72
C CYS A 536 -13.41 5.31 -19.62
N SER A 537 -14.69 5.27 -20.02
CA SER A 537 -15.32 6.36 -20.80
C SER A 537 -15.28 7.71 -20.07
N PHE A 538 -15.39 7.70 -18.74
CA PHE A 538 -15.17 8.86 -17.87
C PHE A 538 -13.75 9.43 -18.01
N GLY A 539 -12.72 8.58 -18.01
CA GLY A 539 -11.33 8.99 -18.24
C GLY A 539 -11.11 9.60 -19.62
N PHE A 540 -11.69 8.99 -20.67
CA PHE A 540 -11.70 9.55 -22.03
C PHE A 540 -12.32 10.96 -22.06
N ALA A 541 -13.50 11.14 -21.49
CA ALA A 541 -14.17 12.44 -21.45
C ALA A 541 -13.36 13.49 -20.67
N ALA A 542 -12.78 13.11 -19.54
CA ALA A 542 -11.96 14.00 -18.72
C ALA A 542 -10.71 14.48 -19.46
N ARG A 543 -10.00 13.58 -20.16
CA ARG A 543 -8.82 13.98 -20.94
C ARG A 543 -9.16 14.85 -22.15
N HIS A 544 -10.33 14.67 -22.77
CA HIS A 544 -10.78 15.58 -23.83
C HIS A 544 -10.95 17.00 -23.30
N VAL A 545 -11.53 17.15 -22.09
CA VAL A 545 -11.62 18.46 -21.43
C VAL A 545 -10.23 18.99 -21.08
N LEU A 546 -9.36 18.15 -20.50
CA LEU A 546 -8.02 18.57 -20.09
C LEU A 546 -7.19 19.06 -21.28
N LYS A 547 -7.22 18.33 -22.39
CA LYS A 547 -6.54 18.72 -23.63
C LYS A 547 -7.11 20.01 -24.21
N GLN A 548 -8.44 20.14 -24.25
CA GLN A 548 -9.09 21.24 -24.95
C GLN A 548 -9.15 22.57 -24.16
N PHE A 549 -9.23 22.50 -22.84
CA PHE A 549 -9.51 23.66 -21.99
C PHE A 549 -8.44 23.90 -20.91
N ALA A 550 -7.50 22.98 -20.74
CA ALA A 550 -6.46 23.04 -19.73
C ALA A 550 -5.04 22.77 -20.27
N ASP A 551 -4.83 22.72 -21.59
CA ASP A 551 -3.51 22.48 -22.20
C ASP A 551 -2.82 21.21 -21.68
N ASN A 552 -3.63 20.20 -21.36
CA ASN A 552 -3.16 18.97 -20.71
C ASN A 552 -2.45 19.19 -19.36
N ASP A 553 -2.66 20.31 -18.68
CA ASP A 553 -2.12 20.61 -17.35
C ASP A 553 -3.05 20.05 -16.23
N PRO A 554 -2.62 19.00 -15.50
CA PRO A 554 -3.42 18.40 -14.43
C PRO A 554 -3.68 19.34 -13.26
N SER A 555 -2.85 20.37 -13.05
CA SER A 555 -3.02 21.30 -11.94
C SER A 555 -4.26 22.18 -12.08
N ARG A 556 -4.77 22.32 -13.31
CA ARG A 556 -5.99 23.07 -13.61
C ARG A 556 -7.25 22.25 -13.39
N PHE A 557 -7.15 20.94 -13.17
CA PHE A 557 -8.31 20.09 -12.95
C PHE A 557 -8.79 20.20 -11.51
N LYS A 558 -10.06 20.57 -11.31
CA LYS A 558 -10.66 20.67 -9.96
C LYS A 558 -11.59 19.49 -9.68
N ALA A 559 -12.60 19.28 -10.51
CA ALA A 559 -13.59 18.24 -10.25
C ALA A 559 -14.24 17.72 -11.53
N ILE A 560 -14.87 16.56 -11.44
CA ILE A 560 -15.69 15.98 -12.50
C ILE A 560 -16.91 15.27 -11.91
N LYS A 561 -18.05 15.43 -12.55
CA LYS A 561 -19.29 14.69 -12.29
C LYS A 561 -19.75 14.02 -13.56
N VAL A 562 -20.18 12.77 -13.48
CA VAL A 562 -20.86 12.07 -14.59
C VAL A 562 -22.01 11.19 -14.08
N ARG A 563 -23.01 10.97 -14.95
CA ARG A 563 -23.96 9.86 -14.85
C ARG A 563 -23.71 8.89 -16.00
N PHE A 564 -23.52 7.62 -15.69
CA PHE A 564 -23.42 6.55 -16.67
C PHE A 564 -24.83 6.21 -17.16
N ALA A 565 -25.09 6.43 -18.45
CA ALA A 565 -26.42 6.32 -19.02
C ALA A 565 -26.63 5.01 -19.79
N LYS A 566 -25.60 4.54 -20.51
CA LYS A 566 -25.65 3.36 -21.38
C LYS A 566 -24.25 2.72 -21.50
N PRO A 567 -24.17 1.41 -21.80
CA PRO A 567 -22.90 0.74 -22.03
C PRO A 567 -22.22 1.23 -23.31
N VAL A 568 -20.89 1.09 -23.35
CA VAL A 568 -20.02 1.29 -24.53
C VAL A 568 -19.38 -0.05 -24.85
N MET A 569 -19.27 -0.42 -26.12
CA MET A 569 -18.53 -1.62 -26.53
C MET A 569 -17.06 -1.25 -26.84
N PRO A 570 -16.06 -2.02 -26.39
CA PRO A 570 -14.68 -1.82 -26.81
C PRO A 570 -14.53 -1.86 -28.34
N GLY A 571 -13.89 -0.85 -28.91
CA GLY A 571 -13.78 -0.63 -30.36
C GLY A 571 -14.70 0.46 -30.90
N GLU A 572 -15.71 0.90 -30.15
CA GLU A 572 -16.58 2.02 -30.54
C GLU A 572 -15.90 3.39 -30.35
N SER A 573 -16.39 4.39 -31.08
CA SER A 573 -15.89 5.75 -31.00
C SER A 573 -16.72 6.61 -30.05
N LEU A 574 -16.05 7.26 -29.12
CA LEU A 574 -16.64 8.18 -28.16
C LEU A 574 -16.61 9.61 -28.73
N GLN A 575 -17.79 10.18 -28.95
CA GLN A 575 -17.97 11.59 -29.29
C GLN A 575 -18.29 12.38 -28.02
N THR A 576 -17.34 13.20 -27.57
CA THR A 576 -17.51 14.09 -26.41
C THR A 576 -17.87 15.49 -26.89
N GLU A 577 -19.08 15.92 -26.58
CA GLU A 577 -19.60 17.27 -26.81
C GLU A 577 -19.39 18.10 -25.55
N MET A 578 -18.81 19.30 -25.69
CA MET A 578 -18.37 20.13 -24.58
C MET A 578 -18.88 21.57 -24.72
N TRP A 579 -19.36 22.15 -23.63
CA TRP A 579 -19.84 23.53 -23.53
C TRP A 579 -19.14 24.24 -22.38
N LYS A 580 -18.46 25.34 -22.67
CA LYS A 580 -17.75 26.14 -21.68
C LYS A 580 -18.69 27.19 -21.08
N GLU A 581 -18.82 27.20 -19.76
CA GLU A 581 -19.51 28.22 -18.96
C GLU A 581 -18.61 28.64 -17.80
N GLY A 582 -17.84 29.72 -18.02
CA GLY A 582 -16.80 30.15 -17.08
C GLY A 582 -15.71 29.09 -16.92
N ASN A 583 -15.52 28.61 -15.69
CA ASN A 583 -14.55 27.57 -15.33
C ASN A 583 -15.15 26.16 -15.38
N ARG A 584 -16.45 26.02 -15.66
CA ARG A 584 -17.11 24.73 -15.80
C ARG A 584 -17.26 24.38 -17.27
N ILE A 585 -16.86 23.17 -17.62
CA ILE A 585 -17.09 22.57 -18.92
C ILE A 585 -18.20 21.54 -18.75
N HIS A 586 -19.43 21.88 -19.16
CA HIS A 586 -20.49 20.90 -19.29
C HIS A 586 -20.14 19.93 -20.43
N LEU A 587 -20.45 18.65 -20.26
CA LEU A 587 -20.16 17.66 -21.29
C LEU A 587 -21.24 16.58 -21.41
N GLN A 588 -21.27 15.98 -22.59
CA GLN A 588 -22.03 14.77 -22.89
C GLN A 588 -21.17 13.87 -23.76
N CYS A 589 -21.19 12.57 -23.51
CA CYS A 589 -20.49 11.61 -24.37
C CYS A 589 -21.49 10.68 -25.04
N LYS A 590 -21.30 10.46 -26.34
CA LYS A 590 -22.11 9.57 -27.18
C LYS A 590 -21.23 8.52 -27.84
N VAL A 591 -21.79 7.35 -28.12
CA VAL A 591 -21.21 6.44 -29.12
C VAL A 591 -21.52 7.02 -30.49
N LYS A 592 -20.50 7.38 -31.26
CA LYS A 592 -20.63 8.04 -32.56
C LYS A 592 -21.45 7.21 -33.53
N GLU A 593 -21.22 5.90 -33.54
CA GLU A 593 -21.81 4.95 -34.47
C GLU A 593 -23.32 4.81 -34.27
N THR A 594 -23.81 4.94 -33.03
CA THR A 594 -25.22 4.73 -32.68
C THR A 594 -25.96 6.00 -32.28
N GLY A 595 -25.24 7.10 -32.01
CA GLY A 595 -25.78 8.32 -31.43
C GLY A 595 -26.22 8.19 -29.97
N SER A 596 -26.01 7.03 -29.33
CA SER A 596 -26.47 6.78 -27.96
C SER A 596 -25.64 7.57 -26.95
N VAL A 597 -26.32 8.34 -26.09
CA VAL A 597 -25.69 9.01 -24.95
C VAL A 597 -25.26 7.98 -23.91
N VAL A 598 -23.97 7.96 -23.59
CA VAL A 598 -23.34 7.04 -22.62
C VAL A 598 -22.89 7.74 -21.36
N LEU A 599 -22.50 9.02 -21.45
CA LEU A 599 -22.30 9.89 -20.29
C LEU A 599 -23.26 11.07 -20.37
N ALA A 600 -24.10 11.22 -19.35
CA ALA A 600 -25.09 12.28 -19.26
C ALA A 600 -24.89 13.12 -17.98
N GLY A 601 -25.50 14.30 -17.96
CA GLY A 601 -25.54 15.12 -16.76
C GLY A 601 -24.15 15.54 -16.25
N ALA A 602 -23.17 15.61 -17.15
CA ALA A 602 -21.77 15.63 -16.80
C ALA A 602 -21.14 17.01 -16.92
N TYR A 603 -20.13 17.25 -16.09
CA TYR A 603 -19.30 18.45 -16.16
C TYR A 603 -17.91 18.18 -15.59
N VAL A 604 -16.95 19.01 -16.01
CA VAL A 604 -15.64 19.16 -15.38
C VAL A 604 -15.51 20.60 -14.90
N ASP A 605 -15.15 20.78 -13.63
CA ASP A 605 -14.70 22.06 -13.10
C ASP A 605 -13.19 22.15 -13.25
N LEU A 606 -12.74 23.28 -13.78
CA LEU A 606 -11.34 23.65 -13.78
C LEU A 606 -11.11 24.71 -12.69
N HIS A 607 -9.90 24.75 -12.16
CA HIS A 607 -9.43 25.97 -11.49
C HIS A 607 -9.48 27.11 -12.50
N GLY A 608 -9.89 28.29 -12.04
CA GLY A 608 -9.80 29.49 -12.88
C GLY A 608 -8.38 29.60 -13.38
N ALA A 609 -8.21 30.08 -14.62
CA ALA A 609 -6.92 30.62 -14.96
C ALA A 609 -6.67 31.75 -13.95
N GLU A 610 -5.83 31.52 -12.94
CA GLU A 610 -4.97 32.62 -12.53
C GLU A 610 -4.40 33.13 -13.83
N ALA A 611 -4.66 34.41 -14.11
CA ALA A 611 -4.35 35.00 -15.40
C ALA A 611 -2.98 34.52 -15.81
N SER A 612 -2.91 33.69 -16.85
CA SER A 612 -1.63 33.43 -17.49
C SER A 612 -1.06 34.83 -17.73
N PRO A 613 0.16 35.16 -17.29
CA PRO A 613 0.83 36.41 -17.62
C PRO A 613 1.16 36.52 -19.13
N GLY A 614 0.34 35.91 -19.98
CA GLY A 614 0.36 36.06 -21.43
C GLY A 614 -0.47 37.23 -21.95
N ASN A 615 -1.12 38.06 -21.12
CA ASN A 615 -1.87 39.24 -21.64
C ASN A 615 -2.14 40.40 -20.64
N LEU A 616 -1.28 40.62 -19.63
CA LEU A 616 -1.42 41.77 -18.71
C LEU A 616 -0.33 42.83 -18.87
N THR A 617 0.01 43.20 -20.12
CA THR A 617 0.87 44.36 -20.36
C THR A 617 0.05 45.49 -20.99
N PRO A 618 -0.23 46.59 -20.26
CA PRO A 618 -0.68 47.84 -20.87
C PRO A 618 0.33 48.26 -21.96
N PRO A 619 -0.09 48.88 -23.07
CA PRO A 619 0.84 49.36 -24.09
C PRO A 619 1.90 50.28 -23.46
N GLY A 620 3.14 49.81 -23.36
CA GLY A 620 4.27 50.57 -22.79
C GLY A 620 4.87 50.04 -21.49
N ALA A 621 4.25 49.09 -20.78
CA ALA A 621 4.86 48.47 -19.58
C ALA A 621 5.90 47.39 -19.94
N LEU A 622 6.85 47.14 -19.04
CA LEU A 622 7.87 46.08 -19.17
C LEU A 622 7.30 44.74 -18.68
N GLN A 623 7.48 43.68 -19.45
CA GLN A 623 7.03 42.33 -19.10
C GLN A 623 7.77 41.79 -17.86
N SER A 624 9.04 42.15 -17.71
CA SER A 624 9.87 41.79 -16.56
C SER A 624 9.33 42.26 -15.21
N GLU A 625 8.57 43.37 -15.15
CA GLU A 625 8.06 43.90 -13.87
C GLU A 625 7.09 42.94 -13.17
N LEU A 626 6.29 42.20 -13.93
CA LEU A 626 5.38 41.19 -13.39
C LEU A 626 6.14 40.02 -12.78
N VAL A 627 7.23 39.60 -13.43
CA VAL A 627 8.08 38.52 -12.93
C VAL A 627 8.82 38.95 -11.67
N PHE A 628 9.36 40.18 -11.61
CA PHE A 628 10.01 40.68 -10.40
C PHE A 628 9.04 40.85 -9.23
N ALA A 629 7.79 41.23 -9.47
CA ALA A 629 6.76 41.26 -8.43
C ALA A 629 6.51 39.86 -7.83
N GLU A 630 6.46 38.82 -8.68
CA GLU A 630 6.27 37.44 -8.23
C GLU A 630 7.50 36.86 -7.52
N ILE A 631 8.70 37.14 -8.02
CA ILE A 631 9.95 36.84 -7.31
C ILE A 631 9.92 37.47 -5.90
N GLY A 632 9.38 38.70 -5.77
CA GLY A 632 9.24 39.40 -4.51
C GLY A 632 8.39 38.64 -3.50
N ARG A 633 7.15 38.24 -3.86
CA ARG A 633 6.28 37.44 -2.97
C ARG A 633 6.95 36.16 -2.49
N ARG A 634 7.64 35.48 -3.40
CA ARG A 634 8.28 34.20 -3.07
C ARG A 634 9.44 34.35 -2.09
N ILE A 635 10.16 35.46 -2.15
CA ILE A 635 11.21 35.77 -1.18
C ILE A 635 10.58 36.02 0.20
N GLU A 636 9.37 36.59 0.28
CA GLU A 636 8.64 36.70 1.56
C GLU A 636 8.30 35.32 2.15
N ASP A 637 7.86 34.36 1.32
CA ASP A 637 7.44 33.03 1.78
C ASP A 637 8.62 32.07 2.09
N SER A 638 9.63 32.04 1.22
CA SER A 638 10.70 31.01 1.21
C SER A 638 12.12 31.58 1.33
N GLY A 639 12.25 32.88 1.59
CA GLY A 639 13.53 33.58 1.42
C GLY A 639 14.66 33.09 2.34
N SER A 640 14.36 32.60 3.55
CA SER A 640 15.38 32.01 4.45
C SER A 640 16.09 30.78 3.88
N GLU A 641 15.41 29.99 3.04
CA GLU A 641 16.03 28.86 2.34
C GLU A 641 16.83 29.33 1.12
N LEU A 642 16.30 30.31 0.39
CA LEU A 642 16.95 30.91 -0.78
C LEU A 642 18.26 31.61 -0.41
N VAL A 643 18.31 32.30 0.72
CA VAL A 643 19.54 32.93 1.25
C VAL A 643 20.65 31.90 1.47
N LYS A 644 20.32 30.72 2.03
CA LYS A 644 21.31 29.64 2.24
C LYS A 644 21.87 29.08 0.94
N LYS A 645 21.03 29.00 -0.11
CA LYS A 645 21.42 28.44 -1.42
C LYS A 645 22.22 29.43 -2.27
N VAL A 646 21.78 30.69 -2.33
CA VAL A 646 22.32 31.71 -3.24
C VAL A 646 23.44 32.50 -2.58
N ASN A 647 23.22 33.05 -1.38
CA ASN A 647 24.16 33.85 -0.59
C ASN A 647 24.83 34.99 -1.38
N ALA A 648 24.02 35.83 -2.05
CA ALA A 648 24.51 36.93 -2.90
C ALA A 648 23.48 38.05 -3.07
N VAL A 649 23.98 39.27 -3.37
CA VAL A 649 23.18 40.41 -3.84
C VAL A 649 23.28 40.50 -5.36
N VAL A 650 22.14 40.49 -6.03
CA VAL A 650 22.05 40.49 -7.50
C VAL A 650 21.29 41.70 -7.99
N ALA A 651 21.92 42.49 -8.85
CA ALA A 651 21.29 43.61 -9.54
C ALA A 651 20.90 43.21 -10.97
N TRP A 652 19.75 43.69 -11.42
CA TRP A 652 19.23 43.50 -12.76
C TRP A 652 18.98 44.85 -13.41
N GLU A 653 19.53 45.05 -14.60
CA GLU A 653 19.31 46.23 -15.44
C GLU A 653 18.51 45.77 -16.68
N ILE A 654 17.20 46.02 -16.68
CA ILE A 654 16.34 45.67 -17.81
C ILE A 654 16.36 46.81 -18.82
N THR A 655 16.61 46.48 -20.08
CA THR A 655 16.67 47.42 -21.19
C THR A 655 15.50 47.27 -22.15
N LYS A 656 15.07 48.37 -22.77
CA LYS A 656 14.10 48.41 -23.86
C LYS A 656 14.57 49.47 -24.85
N ASP A 657 14.55 49.17 -26.15
CA ASP A 657 15.09 50.05 -27.20
C ASP A 657 16.53 50.54 -26.93
N ASN A 658 17.40 49.65 -26.42
CA ASN A 658 18.79 49.92 -26.04
C ASN A 658 19.00 50.98 -24.94
N ARG A 659 17.98 51.27 -24.13
CA ARG A 659 18.09 52.12 -22.93
C ARG A 659 17.65 51.35 -21.69
N THR A 660 18.27 51.61 -20.55
CA THR A 660 17.83 51.04 -19.26
C THR A 660 16.43 51.55 -18.95
N ALA A 661 15.48 50.63 -18.85
CA ALA A 661 14.07 50.88 -18.64
C ALA A 661 13.65 50.60 -17.18
N ALA A 662 14.31 49.66 -16.50
CA ALA A 662 14.15 49.42 -15.07
C ALA A 662 15.40 48.82 -14.43
N GLU A 663 15.58 49.08 -13.13
CA GLU A 663 16.59 48.43 -12.30
C GLU A 663 15.92 47.71 -11.13
N TRP A 664 16.40 46.52 -10.80
CA TRP A 664 15.90 45.70 -9.71
C TRP A 664 17.04 45.11 -8.91
N THR A 665 16.88 45.01 -7.60
CA THR A 665 17.85 44.40 -6.70
C THR A 665 17.21 43.27 -5.92
N ILE A 666 17.84 42.10 -5.96
CA ILE A 666 17.52 40.92 -5.18
C ILE A 666 18.66 40.71 -4.16
N ASP A 667 18.39 40.94 -2.88
CA ASP A 667 19.32 40.62 -1.80
C ASP A 667 18.96 39.26 -1.22
N LEU A 668 19.76 38.23 -1.51
CA LEU A 668 19.67 36.91 -0.89
C LEU A 668 20.94 36.60 -0.08
N LYS A 669 21.49 37.62 0.56
CA LYS A 669 22.69 37.55 1.40
C LYS A 669 22.40 37.93 2.83
N THR A 670 21.41 38.80 3.06
CA THR A 670 21.05 39.32 4.37
C THR A 670 19.65 38.84 4.82
N GLY A 671 19.48 38.63 6.13
CA GLY A 671 18.18 38.31 6.75
C GLY A 671 17.46 37.11 6.12
N SER A 672 16.18 37.26 5.86
CA SER A 672 15.34 36.32 5.09
C SER A 672 15.34 36.61 3.59
N GLY A 673 16.18 37.53 3.10
CA GLY A 673 16.18 37.98 1.72
C GLY A 673 15.15 39.08 1.42
N SER A 674 15.39 39.88 0.38
CA SER A 674 14.48 40.94 -0.07
C SER A 674 14.61 41.24 -1.56
N LEU A 675 13.57 41.84 -2.13
CA LEU A 675 13.57 42.38 -3.49
C LEU A 675 13.06 43.82 -3.46
N HIS A 676 13.72 44.71 -4.19
CA HIS A 676 13.25 46.09 -4.36
C HIS A 676 13.60 46.64 -5.75
N LYS A 677 12.82 47.62 -6.20
CA LYS A 677 13.09 48.37 -7.43
C LYS A 677 14.14 49.44 -7.17
N GLY A 678 15.13 49.54 -8.04
CA GLY A 678 16.25 50.46 -7.94
C GLY A 678 17.60 49.76 -7.73
N PRO A 679 18.70 50.52 -7.79
CA PRO A 679 20.04 50.00 -7.64
C PRO A 679 20.29 49.50 -6.20
N PRO A 680 21.24 48.57 -6.01
CA PRO A 680 21.55 48.03 -4.70
C PRO A 680 22.07 49.13 -3.77
N SER A 681 21.66 49.11 -2.50
CA SER A 681 22.14 50.04 -1.46
C SER A 681 23.65 49.90 -1.16
N GLY A 682 24.26 48.79 -1.57
CA GLY A 682 25.70 48.51 -1.51
C GLY A 682 26.23 47.87 -2.80
N LYS A 683 27.40 47.22 -2.74
CA LYS A 683 27.99 46.56 -3.91
C LYS A 683 27.24 45.25 -4.24
N ALA A 684 26.65 45.16 -5.44
CA ALA A 684 26.15 43.88 -5.95
C ALA A 684 27.29 42.89 -6.19
N ASP A 685 27.04 41.62 -5.87
CA ASP A 685 27.97 40.52 -6.16
C ASP A 685 27.96 40.18 -7.66
N VAL A 686 26.81 40.40 -8.33
CA VAL A 686 26.66 40.31 -9.78
C VAL A 686 25.56 41.27 -10.28
N THR A 687 25.80 41.92 -11.41
CA THR A 687 24.85 42.76 -12.15
C THR A 687 24.62 42.17 -13.53
N ILE A 688 23.36 41.98 -13.91
CA ILE A 688 22.96 41.39 -15.19
C ILE A 688 22.16 42.42 -15.98
N THR A 689 22.62 42.75 -17.18
CA THR A 689 21.97 43.70 -18.10
C THR A 689 21.46 42.95 -19.33
N LEU A 690 20.16 43.03 -19.62
CA LEU A 690 19.54 42.37 -20.79
C LEU A 690 18.26 43.06 -21.23
N SER A 691 17.77 42.74 -22.43
CA SER A 691 16.48 43.27 -22.92
C SER A 691 15.30 42.68 -22.15
N ASP A 692 14.19 43.43 -22.08
CA ASP A 692 12.93 42.95 -21.50
C ASP A 692 12.47 41.66 -22.18
N GLU A 693 12.63 41.57 -23.51
CA GLU A 693 12.29 40.37 -24.29
C GLU A 693 13.21 39.18 -23.98
N ASP A 694 14.54 39.36 -23.98
CA ASP A 694 15.47 38.26 -23.67
C ASP A 694 15.36 37.83 -22.19
N PHE A 695 14.97 38.73 -21.28
CA PHE A 695 14.67 38.36 -19.89
C PHE A 695 13.50 37.38 -19.79
N MET A 696 12.43 37.60 -20.56
CA MET A 696 11.29 36.68 -20.59
C MET A 696 11.67 35.31 -21.15
N GLU A 697 12.49 35.25 -22.19
CA GLU A 697 13.01 33.99 -22.72
C GLU A 697 13.88 33.26 -21.68
N VAL A 698 14.61 34.00 -20.83
CA VAL A 698 15.38 33.42 -19.71
C VAL A 698 14.48 32.83 -18.64
N VAL A 699 13.43 33.57 -18.24
CA VAL A 699 12.47 33.13 -17.23
C VAL A 699 11.73 31.89 -17.69
N GLN A 700 11.30 31.85 -18.95
CA GLN A 700 10.58 30.71 -19.56
C GLN A 700 11.48 29.51 -19.89
N GLY A 701 12.77 29.57 -19.55
CA GLY A 701 13.72 28.48 -19.78
C GLY A 701 14.14 28.29 -21.25
N ARG A 702 13.64 29.13 -22.17
CA ARG A 702 13.95 29.09 -23.61
C ARG A 702 15.34 29.65 -23.93
N LEU A 703 15.86 30.55 -23.08
CA LEU A 703 17.18 31.14 -23.20
C LEU A 703 18.01 30.94 -21.93
N ASN A 704 19.20 30.36 -22.06
CA ASN A 704 20.10 30.18 -20.92
C ASN A 704 21.00 31.41 -20.71
N LEU A 705 21.14 31.89 -19.46
CA LEU A 705 21.95 33.08 -19.12
C LEU A 705 23.40 33.03 -19.62
N GLN A 706 24.09 31.87 -19.50
CA GLN A 706 25.46 31.74 -20.01
C GLN A 706 25.49 31.80 -21.54
N LYS A 707 24.55 31.11 -22.22
CA LYS A 707 24.48 31.14 -23.69
C LYS A 707 24.16 32.55 -24.20
N ALA A 708 23.27 33.27 -23.53
CA ALA A 708 22.93 34.64 -23.87
C ALA A 708 24.12 35.60 -23.69
N PHE A 709 24.95 35.40 -22.65
CA PHE A 709 26.18 36.17 -22.46
C PHE A 709 27.17 35.93 -23.61
N PHE A 710 27.45 34.67 -23.95
CA PHE A 710 28.37 34.35 -25.07
C PHE A 710 27.82 34.75 -26.45
N ALA A 711 26.50 34.81 -26.62
CA ALA A 711 25.85 35.29 -27.83
C ALA A 711 25.76 36.82 -27.92
N GLY A 712 26.27 37.56 -26.91
CA GLY A 712 26.23 39.02 -26.86
C GLY A 712 24.84 39.61 -26.60
N LYS A 713 23.87 38.78 -26.18
CA LYS A 713 22.48 39.19 -25.88
C LYS A 713 22.30 39.77 -24.48
N LEU A 714 23.25 39.53 -23.59
CA LEU A 714 23.27 40.14 -22.26
C LEU A 714 24.69 40.45 -21.81
N ASN A 715 24.82 41.34 -20.84
CA ASN A 715 26.07 41.71 -20.20
C ASN A 715 26.03 41.32 -18.71
N ILE A 716 27.13 40.79 -18.19
CA ILE A 716 27.27 40.42 -16.78
C ILE A 716 28.51 41.12 -16.22
N ARG A 717 28.32 41.86 -15.12
CA ARG A 717 29.40 42.49 -14.35
C ARG A 717 29.45 41.87 -12.96
N GLY A 718 30.64 41.47 -12.49
CA GLY A 718 30.81 40.79 -11.19
C GLY A 718 31.06 39.29 -11.30
N ASN A 719 30.64 38.52 -10.29
CA ASN A 719 30.92 37.08 -10.25
C ASN A 719 29.95 36.29 -11.14
N ILE A 720 30.38 35.99 -12.37
CA ILE A 720 29.59 35.26 -13.37
C ILE A 720 29.16 33.86 -12.90
N MET A 721 29.90 33.20 -12.00
CA MET A 721 29.53 31.86 -11.50
C MET A 721 28.24 31.89 -10.65
N LEU A 722 27.83 33.06 -10.16
CA LEU A 722 26.58 33.20 -9.42
C LEU A 722 25.35 33.05 -10.32
N THR A 723 25.44 33.25 -11.63
CA THR A 723 24.28 33.10 -12.54
C THR A 723 23.75 31.67 -12.60
N GLU A 724 24.58 30.67 -12.30
CA GLU A 724 24.14 29.28 -12.18
C GLU A 724 23.26 29.05 -10.94
N LYS A 725 23.55 29.76 -9.84
CA LYS A 725 22.73 29.69 -8.62
C LYS A 725 21.40 30.42 -8.77
N LEU A 726 21.34 31.44 -9.63
CA LEU A 726 20.11 32.19 -9.92
C LEU A 726 19.07 31.38 -10.68
N LYS A 727 19.44 30.24 -11.26
CA LYS A 727 18.47 29.29 -11.83
C LYS A 727 17.45 28.83 -10.80
N VAL A 728 17.82 28.68 -9.53
CA VAL A 728 16.85 28.33 -8.47
C VAL A 728 15.77 29.40 -8.29
N ILE A 729 16.11 30.67 -8.53
CA ILE A 729 15.15 31.77 -8.44
C ILE A 729 14.25 31.75 -9.68
N LEU A 730 14.84 31.63 -10.88
CA LEU A 730 14.13 31.82 -12.15
C LEU A 730 13.40 30.56 -12.65
N LYS A 731 13.88 29.35 -12.32
CA LYS A 731 13.38 28.07 -12.88
C LYS A 731 11.93 27.77 -12.50
N ASP A 732 11.50 28.17 -11.31
CA ASP A 732 10.13 27.94 -10.87
C ASP A 732 9.16 28.98 -11.45
N HIS A 733 9.68 30.05 -12.06
CA HIS A 733 8.92 31.05 -12.79
C HIS A 733 8.83 30.75 -14.30
N ALA A 734 9.43 29.66 -14.78
CA ALA A 734 9.23 29.18 -16.15
C ALA A 734 7.78 28.70 -16.41
N LYS A 735 6.98 28.59 -15.35
CA LYS A 735 5.55 28.22 -15.36
C LYS A 735 4.61 29.42 -15.23
N LEU A 736 5.15 30.65 -15.17
CA LEU A 736 4.39 31.90 -15.30
C LEU A 736 4.05 32.11 -16.78
#